data_AF-A0A9P8P704-F1
#
_entry.id   AF-A0A9P8P704-F1
#
_cell.length_a   1.000
_cell.length_b   1.000
_cell.length_c   1.000
_cell.angle_alpha   90.00
_cell.angle_beta   90.00
_cell.angle_gamma   90.00
#
_symmetry.space_group_name_H-M   'P 1'
#
loop_
_entity.id
_entity.type
_entity.pdbx_description
1 polymer ?
#
loop_
_entity_poly.entity_id
_entity_poly.type
_entity_poly.pdbx_seq_one_letter_code
_entity_poly.pdbx_strand_id
1 'polypeptide(L)'
;MSSSDEETPLATVRRKKLVSKHKTSTLESEDDSDSNDGKIKTPTTSLSEEEADDVPLKKRKIVTKTSVKKATVKKEPSSQVAKAPRKRKAKSEEPKFKKDETPKIKTEDEEEEESYKWWEEQDLNGEVVWNTLEHNGVIFPPEYEPLPSKVKLIYDGKPVSLPPAAEEVAGFFAALIESDHGKNPVFQKNFFADFLEVLNENGGCPDAKITDFNKCDFSKMFDYFQKQKEEKKALSPQEKKRIKQEKDQMEEKYKFCYLNGRKEQVGNFRVEPPGLFRGRGAHPKTGKLKKRVQPEDITLNLSKDAPVPPAPEGHTWGEIKHDNTVAWLAMWRENVLGSVKYVRFAQNSSLKGISDFKKFEKARELKNYIDAIRKDYQSKLRSELMIDRQLSTATYLIDIFALRAGGEKSEDEADTVGCCSLRYEHIFLKPPNTVVFDFLGKDSIRFYQEVEVDPQVFKNLRIFKKSPKKPGDNLFDRIDPSVVNKYFQSYLPGLTAKVFRTYNASKTMQDQIDLIKNEGTVNEKVVNFNAANRTVATLCNHQRTVSKTHEAGVQKINERIEEMFWKKIIAKRMILQLDKALKKKDPAYFREIDDLNKETEQQVMERFLDKEKEKLEKKYERDLLKLGYEEISKDEKKKRKDELAAEHKERLEKHKELVKTTKQEFKTQKYEIKASQTVEKLQQQVEKIELRIKNTSLQLKDKEDNSQVALSTSKINYIDPRLTVMFSKKFDVPIEKLFTKTLREKFAWAIDSADENWRLELLQIEVAGLEVTVGLFQTSGEVSSVSITSWRLLLVLLLSWSGLDLLLLVLGWLRRGSKHTRDSGTDGVSDSRTDSDTSGGGGHLREQTWLLLLGLHRAAVRVVLGRCSHGGCLSGVGWGGSWSWSSSG
;
A
#
# COMPACT_ATOMS: atom_id res chain seq x y z
N MET A 1 -10.13 -1.03 6.18
CA MET A 1 -9.80 -2.42 5.78
C MET A 1 -8.75 -2.94 6.74
N SER A 2 -9.03 -4.01 7.49
CA SER A 2 -8.02 -4.70 8.29
C SER A 2 -7.56 -5.93 7.52
N SER A 3 -6.32 -5.93 7.04
CA SER A 3 -5.71 -7.18 6.56
C SER A 3 -5.28 -7.95 7.80
N SER A 4 -6.02 -9.01 8.10
CA SER A 4 -5.68 -9.94 9.19
C SER A 4 -4.77 -11.02 8.62
N ASP A 5 -3.53 -10.62 8.31
CA ASP A 5 -2.51 -11.51 7.76
C ASP A 5 -2.20 -12.60 8.80
N GLU A 6 -2.43 -13.87 8.46
CA GLU A 6 -2.27 -15.00 9.37
C GLU A 6 -0.78 -15.28 9.66
N GLU A 7 -0.24 -14.73 10.76
CA GLU A 7 1.06 -15.16 11.26
C GLU A 7 1.04 -16.64 11.64
N THR A 8 1.71 -17.47 10.84
CA THR A 8 1.96 -18.87 11.12
C THR A 8 3.33 -19.06 11.79
N PRO A 9 3.40 -19.32 13.11
CA PRO A 9 4.61 -19.88 13.70
C PRO A 9 4.70 -21.38 13.36
N LEU A 10 5.91 -21.88 13.09
CA LEU A 10 6.39 -23.21 13.54
C LEU A 10 7.89 -23.41 13.25
N ALA A 11 8.47 -24.38 13.98
CA ALA A 11 9.74 -25.12 13.77
C ALA A 11 10.86 -24.86 14.81
N THR A 12 10.67 -25.37 16.03
CA THR A 12 11.67 -25.34 17.11
C THR A 12 12.81 -26.34 16.87
N VAL A 13 13.88 -25.91 16.19
CA VAL A 13 15.08 -26.73 16.00
C VAL A 13 15.92 -26.76 17.29
N ARG A 14 15.92 -27.91 17.99
CA ARG A 14 16.77 -28.17 19.16
C ARG A 14 18.27 -28.11 18.79
N ARG A 15 18.95 -26.98 19.03
CA ARG A 15 20.42 -26.94 19.13
C ARG A 15 20.89 -27.45 20.49
N LYS A 16 21.80 -28.44 20.49
CA LYS A 16 22.50 -28.87 21.72
C LYS A 16 23.42 -27.74 22.21
N LYS A 17 23.50 -27.53 23.52
CA LYS A 17 24.51 -26.63 24.12
C LYS A 17 25.91 -27.21 23.91
N LEU A 18 26.80 -26.41 23.33
CA LEU A 18 28.24 -26.45 23.65
C LEU A 18 28.53 -25.28 24.59
N VAL A 19 29.46 -25.46 25.53
CA VAL A 19 29.73 -24.51 26.60
C VAL A 19 31.12 -23.91 26.43
N SER A 20 31.20 -22.59 26.38
CA SER A 20 32.42 -21.81 26.59
C SER A 20 32.11 -20.66 27.55
N LYS A 21 32.88 -20.53 28.61
CA LYS A 21 32.78 -19.40 29.57
C LYS A 21 33.39 -18.14 28.96
N HIS A 22 32.87 -16.97 29.34
CA HIS A 22 33.73 -15.93 29.91
C HIS A 22 32.95 -15.10 30.94
N LYS A 23 33.67 -14.53 31.92
CA LYS A 23 33.14 -13.65 32.98
C LYS A 23 33.29 -12.18 32.59
N THR A 24 32.31 -11.36 32.96
CA THR A 24 32.41 -10.06 33.69
C THR A 24 31.00 -9.43 33.74
N SER A 25 30.64 -8.56 34.69
CA SER A 25 31.00 -8.45 36.12
C SER A 25 29.96 -7.55 36.80
N THR A 26 29.65 -7.85 38.06
CA THR A 26 28.72 -7.12 38.93
C THR A 26 29.03 -5.62 39.06
N LEU A 27 27.98 -4.81 39.18
CA LEU A 27 27.92 -3.67 40.10
C LEU A 27 26.49 -3.58 40.65
N GLU A 28 26.39 -3.40 41.96
CA GLU A 28 25.15 -3.29 42.74
C GLU A 28 25.08 -1.90 43.37
N SER A 29 23.88 -1.43 43.70
CA SER A 29 23.67 -0.34 44.65
C SER A 29 22.23 -0.37 45.17
N GLU A 30 22.06 -0.80 46.41
CA GLU A 30 20.88 -0.55 47.26
C GLU A 30 20.97 0.92 47.74
N ASP A 31 19.88 1.67 47.90
CA ASP A 31 19.07 1.92 49.12
C ASP A 31 18.27 3.24 48.84
N ASP A 32 17.23 3.71 49.53
CA ASP A 32 16.52 3.28 50.76
C ASP A 32 15.02 3.72 50.69
N SER A 33 14.29 3.50 51.79
CA SER A 33 13.00 4.03 52.27
C SER A 33 12.70 5.54 51.99
N ASP A 34 11.47 6.06 52.05
CA ASP A 34 10.50 6.00 53.18
C ASP A 34 9.01 6.27 52.78
N SER A 35 8.11 6.28 53.77
CA SER A 35 6.64 6.14 53.67
C SER A 35 5.85 7.35 54.19
N ASN A 36 4.65 7.63 53.66
CA ASN A 36 3.56 8.18 54.48
C ASN A 36 2.14 7.99 53.91
N ASP A 37 1.13 8.10 54.78
CA ASP A 37 -0.32 7.94 54.53
C ASP A 37 -1.04 9.31 54.33
N GLY A 38 -2.27 9.34 53.80
CA GLY A 38 -2.97 10.58 53.48
C GLY A 38 -4.41 10.46 52.95
N LYS A 39 -5.40 10.12 53.81
CA LYS A 39 -6.84 10.11 53.46
C LYS A 39 -7.51 11.50 53.42
N ILE A 40 -8.07 11.91 52.29
CA ILE A 40 -9.22 12.85 52.19
C ILE A 40 -10.10 12.37 51.00
N LYS A 41 -11.24 11.70 51.23
CA LYS A 41 -12.62 12.22 51.47
C LYS A 41 -13.23 13.06 50.32
N THR A 42 -14.37 12.58 49.83
CA THR A 42 -15.28 13.22 48.85
C THR A 42 -16.09 14.37 49.47
N PRO A 43 -16.77 15.19 48.63
CA PRO A 43 -18.23 15.02 48.58
C PRO A 43 -18.82 14.93 47.16
N THR A 44 -20.01 14.34 47.08
CA THR A 44 -20.85 14.17 45.88
C THR A 44 -21.69 15.40 45.55
N THR A 45 -21.91 15.68 44.26
CA THR A 45 -23.26 16.02 43.76
C THR A 45 -23.47 15.50 42.34
N SER A 46 -24.73 15.18 42.01
CA SER A 46 -25.18 14.61 40.74
C SER A 46 -25.58 15.66 39.70
N LEU A 47 -25.61 15.32 38.41
CA LEU A 47 -26.86 15.26 37.62
C LEU A 47 -26.67 14.74 36.17
N SER A 48 -27.70 14.03 35.70
CA SER A 48 -28.18 13.81 34.31
C SER A 48 -27.20 13.56 33.15
N GLU A 49 -27.43 12.43 32.48
CA GLU A 49 -27.11 12.19 31.07
C GLU A 49 -27.87 13.17 30.14
N GLU A 50 -27.32 13.49 28.97
CA GLU A 50 -28.02 13.39 27.68
C GLU A 50 -27.01 13.50 26.51
N GLU A 51 -27.27 12.80 25.40
CA GLU A 51 -26.37 12.76 24.24
C GLU A 51 -26.66 13.88 23.22
N ALA A 52 -25.64 14.26 22.44
CA ALA A 52 -25.75 15.28 21.41
C ALA A 52 -25.01 14.87 20.12
N ASP A 53 -25.63 13.98 19.33
CA ASP A 53 -25.21 13.68 17.95
C ASP A 53 -25.58 14.86 17.03
N ASP A 54 -24.68 15.24 16.11
CA ASP A 54 -24.71 16.57 15.46
C ASP A 54 -25.64 16.65 14.24
N VAL A 55 -26.84 17.23 14.42
CA VAL A 55 -27.88 17.40 13.37
C VAL A 55 -27.98 18.87 12.91
N PRO A 56 -27.72 19.20 11.63
CA PRO A 56 -27.68 20.60 11.16
C PRO A 56 -29.04 21.34 11.21
N LEU A 57 -29.09 22.47 11.92
CA LEU A 57 -30.31 23.27 12.12
C LEU A 57 -30.26 24.69 11.54
N LYS A 58 -31.15 24.96 10.55
CA LYS A 58 -31.80 26.28 10.26
C LYS A 58 -32.94 26.04 9.25
N LYS A 59 -34.22 26.05 9.64
CA LYS A 59 -35.10 27.25 9.84
C LYS A 59 -35.14 28.12 8.56
N ARG A 60 -36.30 28.41 7.94
CA ARG A 60 -37.53 28.96 8.59
C ARG A 60 -38.84 28.69 7.80
N LYS A 61 -39.97 28.94 8.47
CA LYS A 61 -41.40 28.76 8.07
C LYS A 61 -41.82 29.34 6.70
N ILE A 62 -42.85 28.73 6.10
CA ILE A 62 -44.02 29.37 5.43
C ILE A 62 -45.25 28.43 5.59
N VAL A 63 -46.48 28.91 5.35
CA VAL A 63 -47.73 28.29 5.86
C VAL A 63 -48.85 28.19 4.79
N THR A 64 -49.51 27.03 4.73
CA THR A 64 -50.84 26.70 4.14
C THR A 64 -51.13 26.72 2.61
N LYS A 65 -52.01 25.76 2.24
CA LYS A 65 -53.19 25.86 1.33
C LYS A 65 -53.12 25.47 -0.18
N THR A 66 -53.57 24.23 -0.43
CA THR A 66 -54.63 23.81 -1.39
C THR A 66 -54.50 23.91 -2.92
N SER A 67 -54.78 22.76 -3.57
CA SER A 67 -55.59 22.57 -4.81
C SER A 67 -54.91 22.79 -6.19
N VAL A 68 -55.32 22.22 -7.36
CA VAL A 68 -56.19 21.08 -7.77
C VAL A 68 -56.15 20.90 -9.33
N LYS A 69 -56.33 19.67 -9.87
CA LYS A 69 -56.64 19.31 -11.32
C LYS A 69 -55.53 19.60 -12.39
N LYS A 70 -55.50 19.00 -13.61
CA LYS A 70 -56.06 17.76 -14.22
C LYS A 70 -55.62 17.56 -15.72
N ALA A 71 -55.21 16.33 -16.12
CA ALA A 71 -55.20 15.76 -17.50
C ALA A 71 -54.29 16.47 -18.57
N THR A 72 -54.05 15.98 -19.82
CA THR A 72 -54.75 14.95 -20.62
C THR A 72 -53.85 14.14 -21.59
N VAL A 73 -54.29 12.92 -21.89
CA VAL A 73 -53.75 11.83 -22.76
C VAL A 73 -53.85 12.09 -24.28
N LYS A 74 -52.92 11.51 -25.10
CA LYS A 74 -53.04 10.89 -26.47
C LYS A 74 -51.70 10.99 -27.26
N LYS A 75 -51.31 10.13 -28.23
CA LYS A 75 -51.91 8.91 -28.83
C LYS A 75 -50.82 8.01 -29.49
N GLU A 76 -51.14 6.72 -29.70
CA GLU A 76 -50.40 5.69 -30.49
C GLU A 76 -50.85 5.70 -31.99
N PRO A 77 -50.23 4.96 -32.97
CA PRO A 77 -50.40 3.48 -33.09
C PRO A 77 -49.38 2.59 -33.90
N SER A 78 -49.23 1.32 -33.49
CA SER A 78 -49.01 0.09 -34.35
C SER A 78 -47.70 -0.09 -35.19
N SER A 79 -47.25 -1.28 -35.64
CA SER A 79 -47.91 -2.59 -35.86
C SER A 79 -47.00 -3.86 -35.86
N GLN A 80 -47.57 -5.01 -35.43
CA GLN A 80 -47.54 -6.44 -35.91
C GLN A 80 -46.38 -7.04 -36.78
N VAL A 81 -46.12 -8.37 -36.87
CA VAL A 81 -46.11 -9.54 -35.92
C VAL A 81 -45.53 -10.84 -36.59
N ALA A 82 -44.53 -11.48 -35.95
CA ALA A 82 -44.14 -12.93 -35.88
C ALA A 82 -43.96 -13.92 -37.09
N LYS A 83 -43.08 -14.92 -36.83
CA LYS A 83 -42.95 -16.33 -37.36
C LYS A 83 -41.93 -16.69 -38.47
N ALA A 84 -41.48 -17.95 -38.43
CA ALA A 84 -40.44 -18.63 -39.24
C ALA A 84 -40.88 -20.11 -39.52
N PRO A 85 -40.00 -21.13 -39.75
CA PRO A 85 -38.94 -21.35 -40.76
C PRO A 85 -39.15 -22.65 -41.60
N ARG A 86 -38.35 -22.90 -42.68
CA ARG A 86 -38.04 -24.24 -43.29
C ARG A 86 -37.10 -24.13 -44.53
N LYS A 87 -36.49 -25.18 -45.14
CA LYS A 87 -35.70 -26.38 -44.70
C LYS A 87 -35.26 -27.23 -45.94
N ARG A 88 -34.26 -28.13 -45.80
CA ARG A 88 -33.83 -29.29 -46.67
C ARG A 88 -32.69 -29.04 -47.69
N LYS A 89 -31.86 -30.05 -48.07
CA LYS A 89 -32.06 -31.54 -48.12
C LYS A 89 -31.03 -32.43 -47.36
N ALA A 90 -30.26 -33.31 -48.03
CA ALA A 90 -29.38 -34.41 -47.55
C ALA A 90 -28.47 -34.87 -48.74
N LYS A 91 -27.60 -35.92 -48.78
CA LYS A 91 -27.32 -37.21 -48.06
C LYS A 91 -25.92 -37.69 -48.61
N SER A 92 -25.00 -38.53 -48.08
CA SER A 92 -24.73 -39.41 -46.90
C SER A 92 -23.17 -39.56 -46.76
N GLU A 93 -22.41 -40.59 -46.30
CA GLU A 93 -22.50 -42.03 -45.89
C GLU A 93 -21.52 -42.36 -44.74
N GLU A 94 -21.57 -43.60 -44.21
CA GLU A 94 -20.78 -44.17 -43.11
C GLU A 94 -20.69 -45.71 -43.29
N PRO A 95 -19.86 -46.51 -42.56
CA PRO A 95 -18.70 -46.18 -41.71
C PRO A 95 -17.45 -47.10 -41.92
N LYS A 96 -16.29 -46.79 -41.30
CA LYS A 96 -15.42 -47.77 -40.57
C LYS A 96 -14.19 -47.15 -39.87
N PHE A 97 -13.70 -47.87 -38.84
CA PHE A 97 -12.69 -47.45 -37.86
C PHE A 97 -11.22 -47.45 -38.34
N LYS A 98 -10.40 -46.55 -37.77
CA LYS A 98 -9.08 -46.83 -37.17
C LYS A 98 -8.66 -45.69 -36.20
N LYS A 99 -7.66 -45.96 -35.34
CA LYS A 99 -7.05 -45.01 -34.38
C LYS A 99 -6.24 -43.93 -35.13
N ASP A 100 -5.88 -42.77 -34.58
CA ASP A 100 -5.36 -42.50 -33.22
C ASP A 100 -5.44 -40.99 -32.82
N GLU A 101 -4.75 -40.62 -31.73
CA GLU A 101 -4.46 -39.25 -31.22
C GLU A 101 -5.55 -38.47 -30.45
N THR A 102 -5.14 -37.88 -29.32
CA THR A 102 -5.97 -37.05 -28.43
C THR A 102 -5.89 -35.55 -28.80
N PRO A 103 -7.00 -34.88 -29.17
CA PRO A 103 -7.02 -33.43 -29.36
C PRO A 103 -6.91 -32.68 -28.04
N LYS A 104 -6.29 -31.50 -28.07
CA LYS A 104 -6.38 -30.52 -26.97
C LYS A 104 -7.83 -30.04 -26.87
N ILE A 105 -8.46 -30.23 -25.72
CA ILE A 105 -9.67 -29.46 -25.39
C ILE A 105 -9.26 -28.00 -25.33
N LYS A 106 -9.81 -27.19 -26.26
CA LYS A 106 -9.78 -25.73 -26.12
C LYS A 106 -10.60 -25.41 -24.88
N THR A 107 -10.11 -24.51 -24.03
CA THR A 107 -11.00 -23.80 -23.12
C THR A 107 -12.09 -23.14 -23.96
N GLU A 108 -13.34 -23.35 -23.58
CA GLU A 108 -14.47 -22.58 -24.12
C GLU A 108 -14.18 -21.09 -23.87
N ASP A 109 -14.56 -20.26 -24.83
CA ASP A 109 -14.25 -18.84 -24.77
C ASP A 109 -14.96 -18.20 -23.56
N GLU A 110 -14.18 -17.70 -22.59
CA GLU A 110 -14.70 -16.72 -21.64
C GLU A 110 -15.06 -15.48 -22.46
N GLU A 111 -16.35 -15.31 -22.78
CA GLU A 111 -16.86 -14.04 -23.29
C GLU A 111 -16.43 -12.95 -22.30
N GLU A 112 -15.55 -12.05 -22.72
CA GLU A 112 -15.12 -10.93 -21.89
C GLU A 112 -16.33 -10.00 -21.71
N GLU A 113 -17.12 -10.22 -20.63
CA GLU A 113 -18.18 -9.30 -20.20
C GLU A 113 -17.60 -7.88 -20.16
N GLU A 114 -18.00 -7.05 -21.14
CA GLU A 114 -17.31 -5.80 -21.44
C GLU A 114 -17.40 -4.86 -20.22
N SER A 115 -16.29 -4.77 -19.49
CA SER A 115 -16.25 -4.30 -18.10
C SER A 115 -16.75 -2.86 -17.99
N TYR A 116 -18.02 -2.69 -17.60
CA TYR A 116 -18.75 -1.43 -17.56
C TYR A 116 -17.89 -0.23 -17.09
N LYS A 117 -17.65 0.66 -18.04
CA LYS A 117 -16.76 1.81 -17.91
C LYS A 117 -17.47 3.01 -17.27
N TRP A 118 -17.74 2.91 -15.97
CA TRP A 118 -18.32 4.01 -15.18
C TRP A 118 -17.55 5.35 -15.28
N TRP A 119 -16.29 5.33 -15.72
CA TRP A 119 -15.46 6.52 -15.91
C TRP A 119 -15.72 7.27 -17.23
N GLU A 120 -16.53 6.72 -18.14
CA GLU A 120 -17.00 7.39 -19.36
C GLU A 120 -18.36 8.10 -19.15
N GLU A 121 -18.96 7.99 -17.96
CA GLU A 121 -20.24 8.62 -17.62
C GLU A 121 -20.11 10.12 -17.29
N GLN A 122 -21.08 10.93 -17.73
CA GLN A 122 -21.00 12.39 -17.70
C GLN A 122 -21.30 13.04 -16.34
N ASP A 123 -22.09 12.39 -15.47
CA ASP A 123 -22.33 12.88 -14.11
C ASP A 123 -21.86 11.86 -13.07
N LEU A 124 -20.75 12.19 -12.41
CA LEU A 124 -20.21 11.46 -11.26
C LEU A 124 -20.59 12.11 -9.93
N ASN A 125 -21.32 13.23 -9.93
CA ASN A 125 -21.44 14.19 -8.82
C ASN A 125 -22.82 14.26 -8.13
N GLY A 126 -23.77 13.42 -8.50
CA GLY A 126 -25.04 13.27 -7.79
C GLY A 126 -24.91 13.01 -6.28
N GLU A 127 -25.85 13.56 -5.52
CA GLU A 127 -26.07 13.28 -4.08
C GLU A 127 -26.75 11.91 -3.88
N VAL A 128 -27.55 11.48 -4.86
CA VAL A 128 -28.09 10.12 -4.95
C VAL A 128 -26.99 9.18 -5.45
N VAL A 129 -26.66 8.18 -4.62
CA VAL A 129 -25.65 7.16 -4.91
C VAL A 129 -26.21 6.04 -5.79
N TRP A 130 -27.52 5.76 -5.69
CA TRP A 130 -28.18 4.71 -6.46
C TRP A 130 -29.69 4.94 -6.65
N ASN A 131 -30.24 4.38 -7.72
CA ASN A 131 -31.67 4.36 -8.00
C ASN A 131 -32.28 3.01 -7.62
N THR A 132 -31.64 1.91 -8.02
CA THR A 132 -31.96 0.57 -7.52
C THR A 132 -30.78 -0.11 -6.83
N LEU A 133 -31.07 -0.80 -5.72
CA LEU A 133 -30.10 -1.61 -4.99
C LEU A 133 -30.76 -2.89 -4.47
N GLU A 134 -30.26 -4.04 -4.90
CA GLU A 134 -30.69 -5.38 -4.45
C GLU A 134 -29.47 -6.20 -4.02
N HIS A 135 -29.58 -6.96 -2.93
CA HIS A 135 -28.47 -7.76 -2.40
C HIS A 135 -28.99 -8.98 -1.64
N ASN A 136 -28.17 -10.03 -1.48
CA ASN A 136 -28.56 -11.22 -0.69
C ASN A 136 -28.31 -11.09 0.83
N GLY A 137 -27.99 -9.90 1.33
CA GLY A 137 -27.72 -9.67 2.75
C GLY A 137 -26.29 -10.08 3.15
N VAL A 138 -26.15 -10.82 4.24
CA VAL A 138 -24.85 -11.17 4.85
C VAL A 138 -24.73 -12.66 5.18
N ILE A 139 -23.49 -13.13 5.37
CA ILE A 139 -23.17 -14.48 5.86
C ILE A 139 -22.68 -14.38 7.31
N PHE A 140 -23.37 -15.06 8.21
CA PHE A 140 -22.97 -15.19 9.61
C PHE A 140 -21.80 -16.16 9.78
N PRO A 141 -20.97 -16.02 10.83
CA PRO A 141 -20.04 -17.09 11.22
C PRO A 141 -20.82 -18.37 11.56
N PRO A 142 -20.22 -19.57 11.39
CA PRO A 142 -20.83 -20.81 11.89
C PRO A 142 -21.13 -20.75 13.38
N GLU A 143 -22.15 -21.48 13.81
CA GLU A 143 -22.46 -21.65 15.23
C GLU A 143 -21.37 -22.42 15.97
N TYR A 144 -21.35 -22.26 17.29
CA TYR A 144 -20.32 -22.85 18.13
C TYR A 144 -20.47 -24.38 18.20
N GLU A 145 -19.39 -25.10 17.87
CA GLU A 145 -19.26 -26.54 18.09
C GLU A 145 -18.58 -26.79 19.46
N PRO A 146 -19.28 -27.33 20.48
CA PRO A 146 -18.70 -27.58 21.80
C PRO A 146 -17.53 -28.57 21.75
N LEU A 147 -16.64 -28.47 22.75
CA LEU A 147 -15.44 -29.29 22.79
C LEU A 147 -15.76 -30.77 23.10
N PRO A 148 -15.00 -31.73 22.54
CA PRO A 148 -15.17 -33.13 22.88
C PRO A 148 -14.93 -33.34 24.38
N SER A 149 -15.84 -34.00 25.10
CA SER A 149 -15.98 -33.95 26.58
C SER A 149 -14.76 -34.36 27.45
N LYS A 150 -13.67 -34.80 26.83
CA LYS A 150 -12.35 -35.08 27.44
C LYS A 150 -11.42 -33.85 27.45
N VAL A 151 -11.67 -32.89 26.55
CA VAL A 151 -11.05 -31.58 26.49
C VAL A 151 -11.88 -30.66 27.38
N LYS A 152 -11.28 -30.18 28.47
CA LYS A 152 -11.90 -29.29 29.45
C LYS A 152 -10.87 -28.29 29.95
N LEU A 153 -11.33 -27.12 30.38
CA LEU A 153 -10.56 -26.24 31.25
C LEU A 153 -10.16 -27.00 32.52
N ILE A 154 -8.94 -26.80 33.01
CA ILE A 154 -8.55 -27.22 34.35
C ILE A 154 -8.62 -25.99 35.26
N TYR A 155 -9.28 -26.15 36.42
CA TYR A 155 -9.32 -25.16 37.48
C TYR A 155 -8.80 -25.77 38.79
N ASP A 156 -7.79 -25.15 39.40
CA ASP A 156 -7.21 -25.60 40.68
C ASP A 156 -6.78 -27.09 40.65
N GLY A 157 -6.21 -27.51 39.52
CA GLY A 157 -5.80 -28.90 39.25
C GLY A 157 -6.91 -29.88 38.86
N LYS A 158 -8.18 -29.47 38.87
CA LYS A 158 -9.34 -30.32 38.54
C LYS A 158 -9.96 -29.95 37.19
N PRO A 159 -10.39 -30.89 36.34
CA PRO A 159 -11.11 -30.57 35.10
C PRO A 159 -12.53 -30.05 35.43
N VAL A 160 -12.95 -28.96 34.80
CA VAL A 160 -14.25 -28.33 35.03
C VAL A 160 -15.09 -28.23 33.76
N SER A 161 -16.41 -28.35 33.91
CA SER A 161 -17.41 -28.25 32.84
C SER A 161 -17.89 -26.80 32.73
N LEU A 162 -17.87 -26.24 31.52
CA LEU A 162 -18.35 -24.89 31.25
C LEU A 162 -19.68 -24.95 30.46
N PRO A 163 -20.61 -23.99 30.66
CA PRO A 163 -21.69 -23.76 29.71
C PRO A 163 -21.13 -23.44 28.31
N PRO A 164 -21.78 -23.84 27.21
CA PRO A 164 -21.21 -23.70 25.86
C PRO A 164 -20.72 -22.30 25.48
N ALA A 165 -21.47 -21.24 25.86
CA ALA A 165 -21.04 -19.86 25.62
C ALA A 165 -19.75 -19.49 26.37
N ALA A 166 -19.57 -19.97 27.60
CA ALA A 166 -18.33 -19.78 28.35
C ALA A 166 -17.19 -20.67 27.81
N GLU A 167 -17.50 -21.85 27.28
CA GLU A 167 -16.53 -22.74 26.61
C GLU A 167 -15.99 -22.13 25.30
N GLU A 168 -16.85 -21.48 24.49
CA GLU A 168 -16.44 -20.71 23.30
C GLU A 168 -15.45 -19.60 23.69
N VAL A 169 -15.78 -18.80 24.71
CA VAL A 169 -14.96 -17.68 25.19
C VAL A 169 -13.63 -18.15 25.78
N ALA A 170 -13.62 -19.20 26.61
CA ALA A 170 -12.40 -19.83 27.10
C ALA A 170 -11.56 -20.43 25.95
N GLY A 171 -12.21 -20.96 24.92
CA GLY A 171 -11.57 -21.46 23.71
C GLY A 171 -10.81 -20.39 22.94
N PHE A 172 -11.36 -19.17 22.83
CA PHE A 172 -10.67 -18.04 22.18
C PHE A 172 -9.36 -17.67 22.90
N PHE A 173 -9.33 -17.69 24.23
CA PHE A 173 -8.09 -17.45 24.98
C PHE A 173 -7.13 -18.62 24.87
N ALA A 174 -7.63 -19.86 25.02
CA ALA A 174 -6.82 -21.07 24.93
C ALA A 174 -6.05 -21.12 23.60
N ALA A 175 -6.70 -20.85 22.47
CA ALA A 175 -6.06 -20.82 21.14
C ALA A 175 -4.96 -19.75 20.99
N LEU A 176 -4.87 -18.79 21.91
CA LEU A 176 -3.93 -17.67 21.89
C LEU A 176 -2.87 -17.71 23.01
N ILE A 177 -2.88 -18.68 23.93
CA ILE A 177 -2.08 -18.65 25.17
C ILE A 177 -0.55 -18.52 24.94
N GLU A 178 0.02 -19.20 23.93
CA GLU A 178 1.44 -19.06 23.59
C GLU A 178 1.79 -17.75 22.85
N SER A 179 0.80 -17.00 22.36
CA SER A 179 1.04 -15.78 21.58
C SER A 179 1.42 -14.58 22.45
N ASP A 180 1.95 -13.54 21.80
CA ASP A 180 2.31 -12.27 22.45
C ASP A 180 1.06 -11.55 23.04
N HIS A 181 -0.16 -11.93 22.63
CA HIS A 181 -1.41 -11.50 23.28
C HIS A 181 -1.76 -12.34 24.51
N GLY A 182 -1.61 -13.67 24.45
CA GLY A 182 -1.91 -14.58 25.57
C GLY A 182 -1.03 -14.32 26.80
N LYS A 183 0.15 -13.74 26.59
CA LYS A 183 1.12 -13.32 27.62
C LYS A 183 0.94 -11.88 28.13
N ASN A 184 0.03 -11.10 27.55
CA ASN A 184 -0.15 -9.69 27.92
C ASN A 184 -1.08 -9.57 29.15
N PRO A 185 -0.66 -8.97 30.28
CA PRO A 185 -1.49 -8.89 31.49
C PRO A 185 -2.79 -8.11 31.32
N VAL A 186 -2.82 -7.07 30.47
CA VAL A 186 -4.05 -6.32 30.16
C VAL A 186 -5.02 -7.20 29.35
N PHE A 187 -4.48 -7.96 28.40
CA PHE A 187 -5.25 -8.92 27.60
C PHE A 187 -5.86 -10.02 28.49
N GLN A 188 -5.07 -10.60 29.39
CA GLN A 188 -5.52 -11.61 30.36
C GLN A 188 -6.60 -11.04 31.30
N LYS A 189 -6.39 -9.84 31.87
CA LYS A 189 -7.35 -9.18 32.76
C LYS A 189 -8.69 -8.94 32.08
N ASN A 190 -8.69 -8.37 30.87
CA ASN A 190 -9.91 -8.07 30.14
C ASN A 190 -10.64 -9.33 29.67
N PHE A 191 -9.89 -10.33 29.16
CA PHE A 191 -10.46 -11.63 28.84
C PHE A 191 -11.15 -12.26 30.06
N PHE A 192 -10.47 -12.30 31.20
CA PHE A 192 -10.97 -13.01 32.39
C PHE A 192 -12.20 -12.32 32.99
N ALA A 193 -12.26 -10.99 32.96
CA ALA A 193 -13.46 -10.24 33.35
C ALA A 193 -14.68 -10.62 32.49
N ASP A 194 -14.55 -10.58 31.17
CA ASP A 194 -15.64 -10.86 30.23
C ASP A 194 -16.01 -12.36 30.19
N PHE A 195 -15.04 -13.24 30.43
CA PHE A 195 -15.28 -14.66 30.63
C PHE A 195 -16.11 -14.95 31.89
N LEU A 196 -15.84 -14.23 32.99
CA LEU A 196 -16.65 -14.35 34.20
C LEU A 196 -18.05 -13.72 34.04
N GLU A 197 -18.19 -12.64 33.27
CA GLU A 197 -19.50 -12.09 32.87
C GLU A 197 -20.34 -13.17 32.17
N VAL A 198 -19.84 -13.71 31.05
CA VAL A 198 -20.52 -14.76 30.27
C VAL A 198 -20.78 -16.03 31.09
N LEU A 199 -19.82 -16.43 31.95
CA LEU A 199 -19.99 -17.59 32.81
C LEU A 199 -21.14 -17.40 33.82
N ASN A 200 -21.27 -16.22 34.42
CA ASN A 200 -22.36 -15.92 35.36
C ASN A 200 -23.71 -15.78 34.64
N GLU A 201 -23.76 -15.12 33.47
CA GLU A 201 -24.95 -15.03 32.63
C GLU A 201 -25.51 -16.41 32.25
N ASN A 202 -24.63 -17.40 32.07
CA ASN A 202 -24.96 -18.77 31.67
C ASN A 202 -25.07 -19.77 32.84
N GLY A 203 -25.33 -19.28 34.06
CA GLY A 203 -25.62 -20.12 35.23
C GLY A 203 -24.41 -20.64 36.03
N GLY A 204 -23.20 -20.17 35.70
CA GLY A 204 -21.97 -20.50 36.42
C GLY A 204 -21.30 -21.81 35.97
N CYS A 205 -20.29 -22.24 36.72
CA CYS A 205 -19.66 -23.55 36.56
C CYS A 205 -20.11 -24.47 37.70
N PRO A 206 -20.68 -25.66 37.41
CA PRO A 206 -21.18 -26.57 38.44
C PRO A 206 -20.07 -27.28 39.23
N ASP A 207 -18.88 -27.45 38.64
CA ASP A 207 -17.78 -28.23 39.24
C ASP A 207 -16.91 -27.38 40.20
N ALA A 208 -16.81 -26.07 39.98
CA ALA A 208 -16.04 -25.15 40.83
C ALA A 208 -16.44 -23.68 40.63
N LYS A 209 -16.35 -22.88 41.70
CA LYS A 209 -16.46 -21.42 41.59
C LYS A 209 -15.15 -20.82 41.06
N ILE A 210 -15.12 -20.50 39.76
CA ILE A 210 -13.96 -19.89 39.11
C ILE A 210 -13.84 -18.41 39.52
N THR A 211 -12.74 -18.02 40.16
CA THR A 211 -12.52 -16.62 40.61
C THR A 211 -11.11 -16.07 40.40
N ASP A 212 -10.15 -16.90 40.00
CA ASP A 212 -8.72 -16.53 39.87
C ASP A 212 -8.15 -17.08 38.57
N PHE A 213 -7.66 -16.19 37.71
CA PHE A 213 -7.06 -16.54 36.42
C PHE A 213 -5.84 -17.46 36.56
N ASN A 214 -5.05 -17.31 37.65
CA ASN A 214 -3.82 -18.09 37.86
C ASN A 214 -4.09 -19.58 38.15
N LYS A 215 -5.34 -19.91 38.51
CA LYS A 215 -5.80 -21.29 38.72
C LYS A 215 -6.34 -21.94 37.44
N CYS A 216 -6.48 -21.20 36.34
CA CYS A 216 -6.98 -21.69 35.06
C CYS A 216 -5.85 -22.24 34.17
N ASP A 217 -5.85 -23.54 33.93
CA ASP A 217 -5.00 -24.20 32.93
C ASP A 217 -5.80 -24.53 31.66
N PHE A 218 -5.39 -23.88 30.57
CA PHE A 218 -5.99 -23.99 29.24
C PHE A 218 -5.24 -24.96 28.30
N SER A 219 -4.14 -25.59 28.73
CA SER A 219 -3.24 -26.35 27.83
C SER A 219 -3.96 -27.47 27.08
N LYS A 220 -4.89 -28.20 27.72
CA LYS A 220 -5.71 -29.22 27.04
C LYS A 220 -6.54 -28.67 25.88
N MET A 221 -7.06 -27.44 26.04
CA MET A 221 -7.84 -26.76 25.00
C MET A 221 -6.90 -26.25 23.89
N PHE A 222 -5.74 -25.69 24.25
CA PHE A 222 -4.70 -25.29 23.29
C PHE A 222 -4.20 -26.46 22.44
N ASP A 223 -3.87 -27.59 23.05
CA ASP A 223 -3.43 -28.82 22.38
C ASP A 223 -4.48 -29.32 21.37
N TYR A 224 -5.76 -29.26 21.75
CA TYR A 224 -6.87 -29.58 20.84
C TYR A 224 -6.91 -28.63 19.64
N PHE A 225 -6.77 -27.32 19.85
CA PHE A 225 -6.76 -26.34 18.76
C PHE A 225 -5.50 -26.44 17.88
N GLN A 226 -4.32 -26.77 18.42
CA GLN A 226 -3.15 -27.05 17.59
C GLN A 226 -3.34 -28.33 16.78
N LYS A 227 -3.84 -29.41 17.38
CA LYS A 227 -4.17 -30.64 16.66
C LYS A 227 -5.17 -30.39 15.53
N GLN A 228 -6.25 -29.66 15.78
CA GLN A 228 -7.23 -29.25 14.75
C GLN A 228 -6.57 -28.44 13.62
N LYS A 229 -5.62 -27.56 13.95
CA LYS A 229 -4.84 -26.76 12.98
C LYS A 229 -3.87 -27.63 12.18
N GLU A 230 -3.33 -28.70 12.75
CA GLU A 230 -2.50 -29.68 12.08
C GLU A 230 -3.30 -30.63 11.19
N GLU A 231 -4.46 -31.11 11.64
CA GLU A 231 -5.40 -31.92 10.85
C GLU A 231 -5.89 -31.13 9.63
N LYS A 232 -6.30 -29.87 9.81
CA LYS A 232 -6.68 -28.97 8.70
C LYS A 232 -5.51 -28.67 7.74
N LYS A 233 -4.27 -28.65 8.23
CA LYS A 233 -3.06 -28.60 7.38
C LYS A 233 -2.80 -29.93 6.65
N ALA A 234 -3.10 -31.08 7.25
CA ALA A 234 -2.87 -32.41 6.69
C ALA A 234 -3.91 -32.85 5.63
N LEU A 235 -5.11 -32.24 5.62
CA LEU A 235 -6.15 -32.47 4.60
C LEU A 235 -5.60 -32.47 3.16
N SER A 236 -6.12 -33.34 2.30
CA SER A 236 -5.62 -33.49 0.94
C SER A 236 -5.81 -32.24 0.07
N PRO A 237 -5.03 -32.07 -1.01
CA PRO A 237 -5.28 -31.00 -1.98
C PRO A 237 -6.63 -31.12 -2.68
N GLN A 238 -7.17 -32.34 -2.86
CA GLN A 238 -8.50 -32.57 -3.42
C GLN A 238 -9.60 -32.19 -2.42
N GLU A 239 -9.45 -32.55 -1.15
CA GLU A 239 -10.43 -32.27 -0.10
C GLU A 239 -10.48 -30.76 0.23
N LYS A 240 -9.32 -30.11 0.32
CA LYS A 240 -9.23 -28.65 0.38
C LYS A 240 -9.87 -27.96 -0.83
N LYS A 241 -9.81 -28.57 -2.02
CA LYS A 241 -10.50 -28.07 -3.21
C LYS A 241 -12.01 -28.28 -3.10
N ARG A 242 -12.47 -29.45 -2.65
CA ARG A 242 -13.89 -29.79 -2.47
C ARG A 242 -14.57 -28.86 -1.45
N ILE A 243 -14.02 -28.78 -0.24
CA ILE A 243 -14.48 -27.86 0.82
C ILE A 243 -14.48 -26.40 0.31
N LYS A 244 -13.49 -26.00 -0.48
CA LYS A 244 -13.46 -24.67 -1.10
C LYS A 244 -14.57 -24.51 -2.16
N GLN A 245 -14.85 -25.50 -2.99
CA GLN A 245 -15.89 -25.44 -4.03
C GLN A 245 -17.30 -25.40 -3.41
N GLU A 246 -17.58 -26.25 -2.42
CA GLU A 246 -18.83 -26.26 -1.66
C GLU A 246 -19.07 -24.90 -0.97
N LYS A 247 -18.02 -24.36 -0.34
CA LYS A 247 -18.03 -23.00 0.23
C LYS A 247 -18.22 -21.91 -0.82
N ASP A 248 -17.43 -21.92 -1.89
CA ASP A 248 -17.51 -20.92 -2.97
C ASP A 248 -18.92 -20.90 -3.59
N GLN A 249 -19.60 -22.05 -3.70
CA GLN A 249 -20.98 -22.15 -4.18
C GLN A 249 -21.98 -21.54 -3.20
N MET A 250 -21.93 -21.89 -1.91
CA MET A 250 -22.82 -21.30 -0.89
C MET A 250 -22.64 -19.78 -0.76
N GLU A 251 -21.41 -19.30 -0.90
CA GLU A 251 -21.08 -17.87 -0.82
C GLU A 251 -21.43 -17.09 -2.09
N GLU A 252 -21.65 -17.75 -3.24
CA GLU A 252 -21.76 -17.11 -4.56
C GLU A 252 -22.82 -15.99 -4.60
N LYS A 253 -24.02 -16.26 -4.07
CA LYS A 253 -25.12 -15.27 -4.02
C LYS A 253 -24.79 -14.01 -3.20
N TYR A 254 -23.86 -14.10 -2.26
CA TYR A 254 -23.42 -12.98 -1.41
C TYR A 254 -22.22 -12.22 -1.96
N LYS A 255 -21.49 -12.78 -2.93
CA LYS A 255 -20.36 -12.11 -3.61
C LYS A 255 -20.82 -10.94 -4.48
N PHE A 256 -22.10 -10.88 -4.84
CA PHE A 256 -22.66 -9.90 -5.76
C PHE A 256 -23.95 -9.26 -5.25
N CYS A 257 -24.22 -8.08 -5.77
CA CYS A 257 -25.44 -7.28 -5.60
C CYS A 257 -25.82 -6.69 -6.96
N TYR A 258 -27.05 -6.19 -7.11
CA TYR A 258 -27.49 -5.47 -8.29
C TYR A 258 -27.62 -3.98 -7.96
N LEU A 259 -26.89 -3.14 -8.69
CA LEU A 259 -26.83 -1.69 -8.54
C LEU A 259 -27.31 -1.06 -9.84
N ASN A 260 -28.43 -0.33 -9.82
CA ASN A 260 -29.10 0.18 -11.01
C ASN A 260 -29.34 -0.92 -12.08
N GLY A 261 -29.64 -2.15 -11.62
CA GLY A 261 -29.79 -3.35 -12.45
C GLY A 261 -28.49 -4.04 -12.91
N ARG A 262 -27.31 -3.43 -12.72
CA ARG A 262 -26.00 -4.03 -13.05
C ARG A 262 -25.46 -4.87 -11.89
N LYS A 263 -24.91 -6.04 -12.20
CA LYS A 263 -24.20 -6.90 -11.23
C LYS A 263 -22.90 -6.23 -10.76
N GLU A 264 -22.77 -5.98 -9.46
CA GLU A 264 -21.62 -5.37 -8.80
C GLU A 264 -21.08 -6.28 -7.68
N GLN A 265 -19.76 -6.31 -7.48
CA GLN A 265 -19.14 -7.20 -6.48
C GLN A 265 -19.22 -6.60 -5.05
N VAL A 266 -19.54 -7.43 -4.07
CA VAL A 266 -19.59 -7.09 -2.63
C VAL A 266 -18.25 -7.40 -1.97
N GLY A 267 -17.73 -6.48 -1.16
CA GLY A 267 -16.38 -6.59 -0.58
C GLY A 267 -16.29 -7.46 0.66
N ASN A 268 -17.16 -7.23 1.65
CA ASN A 268 -17.07 -7.85 2.98
C ASN A 268 -18.42 -8.38 3.49
N PHE A 269 -19.09 -9.19 2.67
CA PHE A 269 -20.40 -9.81 2.95
C PHE A 269 -20.43 -10.81 4.13
N ARG A 270 -19.27 -11.17 4.70
CA ARG A 270 -19.19 -12.03 5.89
C ARG A 270 -19.14 -11.15 7.14
N VAL A 271 -20.03 -11.43 8.09
CA VAL A 271 -20.03 -10.84 9.43
C VAL A 271 -18.72 -11.20 10.15
N GLU A 272 -18.20 -10.29 10.98
CA GLU A 272 -17.00 -10.61 11.76
C GLU A 272 -17.32 -11.68 12.82
N PRO A 273 -16.53 -12.77 12.94
CA PRO A 273 -16.78 -13.76 13.99
C PRO A 273 -16.56 -13.17 15.41
N PRO A 274 -17.18 -13.80 16.43
CA PRO A 274 -16.83 -13.57 17.82
C PRO A 274 -15.36 -13.93 18.10
N GLY A 275 -14.82 -13.41 19.20
CA GLY A 275 -13.41 -13.60 19.57
C GLY A 275 -12.89 -12.50 20.48
N LEU A 276 -11.62 -12.55 20.86
CA LEU A 276 -11.02 -11.52 21.71
C LEU A 276 -10.49 -10.35 20.88
N PHE A 277 -10.73 -9.11 21.34
CA PHE A 277 -10.33 -7.88 20.68
C PHE A 277 -8.82 -7.68 20.76
N ARG A 278 -8.16 -7.71 19.60
CA ARG A 278 -6.70 -7.56 19.47
C ARG A 278 -6.35 -6.13 19.06
N GLY A 279 -6.50 -5.21 20.01
CA GLY A 279 -6.11 -3.81 19.83
C GLY A 279 -4.62 -3.66 19.51
N ARG A 280 -4.27 -2.65 18.71
CA ARG A 280 -2.87 -2.37 18.30
C ARG A 280 -2.16 -1.51 19.36
N GLY A 281 -0.88 -1.78 19.59
CA GLY A 281 -0.09 -1.13 20.63
C GLY A 281 -0.59 -1.45 22.04
N ALA A 282 -0.36 -0.52 22.97
CA ALA A 282 -0.82 -0.61 24.36
C ALA A 282 -2.32 -0.24 24.50
N HIS A 283 -3.19 -0.91 23.74
CA HIS A 283 -4.62 -0.61 23.72
C HIS A 283 -5.31 -1.08 25.01
N PRO A 284 -5.97 -0.21 25.80
CA PRO A 284 -6.45 -0.57 27.14
C PRO A 284 -7.56 -1.63 27.11
N LYS A 285 -8.46 -1.58 26.12
CA LYS A 285 -9.48 -2.62 25.85
C LYS A 285 -8.97 -3.92 25.19
N THR A 286 -7.67 -4.11 24.97
CA THR A 286 -7.14 -5.36 24.36
C THR A 286 -7.49 -6.56 25.23
N GLY A 287 -8.00 -7.65 24.64
CA GLY A 287 -8.49 -8.84 25.34
C GLY A 287 -9.99 -8.86 25.63
N LYS A 288 -10.72 -7.73 25.52
CA LYS A 288 -12.18 -7.68 25.65
C LYS A 288 -12.88 -8.59 24.62
N LEU A 289 -14.01 -9.17 24.98
CA LEU A 289 -14.81 -10.04 24.14
C LEU A 289 -15.55 -9.25 23.06
N LYS A 290 -15.32 -9.59 21.78
CA LYS A 290 -16.23 -9.28 20.68
C LYS A 290 -17.37 -10.30 20.74
N LYS A 291 -18.57 -9.87 21.12
CA LYS A 291 -19.77 -10.73 21.18
C LYS A 291 -20.19 -11.15 19.75
N ARG A 292 -20.92 -12.25 19.63
CA ARG A 292 -21.46 -12.77 18.36
C ARG A 292 -22.55 -11.82 17.87
N VAL A 293 -22.45 -11.36 16.62
CA VAL A 293 -23.41 -10.42 16.00
C VAL A 293 -24.58 -11.23 15.44
N GLN A 294 -25.79 -10.93 15.91
CA GLN A 294 -27.02 -11.61 15.54
C GLN A 294 -27.76 -10.88 14.38
N PRO A 295 -28.73 -11.51 13.71
CA PRO A 295 -29.59 -10.83 12.73
C PRO A 295 -30.27 -9.57 13.27
N GLU A 296 -30.65 -9.60 14.55
CA GLU A 296 -31.27 -8.49 15.27
C GLU A 296 -30.32 -7.30 15.49
N ASP A 297 -29.01 -7.48 15.39
CA ASP A 297 -28.01 -6.38 15.45
C ASP A 297 -27.80 -5.68 14.10
N ILE A 298 -28.38 -6.21 13.01
CA ILE A 298 -28.03 -5.82 11.64
C ILE A 298 -29.14 -4.99 10.97
N THR A 299 -28.78 -3.78 10.57
CA THR A 299 -29.56 -2.97 9.62
C THR A 299 -29.17 -3.33 8.19
N LEU A 300 -30.13 -3.65 7.32
CA LEU A 300 -29.92 -3.77 5.86
C LEU A 300 -30.29 -2.46 5.13
N ASN A 301 -29.72 -2.21 3.95
CA ASN A 301 -30.03 -1.04 3.13
C ASN A 301 -30.11 -1.38 1.63
N LEU A 302 -31.32 -1.30 1.08
CA LEU A 302 -31.71 -1.71 -0.26
C LEU A 302 -32.88 -0.86 -0.78
N SER A 303 -33.29 -0.99 -2.04
CA SER A 303 -34.46 -0.26 -2.55
C SER A 303 -35.77 -0.66 -1.85
N LYS A 304 -36.75 0.25 -1.86
CA LYS A 304 -38.10 0.01 -1.30
C LYS A 304 -38.84 -1.14 -2.00
N ASP A 305 -38.62 -1.25 -3.31
CA ASP A 305 -39.26 -2.22 -4.19
C ASP A 305 -38.42 -3.51 -4.37
N ALA A 306 -37.24 -3.58 -3.73
CA ALA A 306 -36.33 -4.73 -3.82
C ALA A 306 -36.73 -5.86 -2.85
N PRO A 307 -36.50 -7.13 -3.20
CA PRO A 307 -36.77 -8.25 -2.30
C PRO A 307 -35.85 -8.22 -1.08
N VAL A 308 -36.45 -8.05 0.11
CA VAL A 308 -35.72 -8.13 1.38
C VAL A 308 -35.19 -9.55 1.58
N PRO A 309 -33.88 -9.75 1.85
CA PRO A 309 -33.33 -11.07 2.13
C PRO A 309 -34.01 -11.73 3.33
N PRO A 310 -34.29 -13.04 3.31
CA PRO A 310 -34.72 -13.74 4.50
C PRO A 310 -33.61 -13.70 5.56
N ALA A 311 -34.00 -13.44 6.81
CA ALA A 311 -33.15 -13.68 7.97
C ALA A 311 -32.95 -15.21 8.17
N PRO A 312 -31.98 -15.64 8.99
CA PRO A 312 -31.89 -17.03 9.44
C PRO A 312 -33.20 -17.53 10.08
N GLU A 313 -33.41 -18.84 10.06
CA GLU A 313 -34.64 -19.44 10.60
C GLU A 313 -34.80 -19.13 12.09
N GLY A 314 -35.99 -18.65 12.48
CA GLY A 314 -36.30 -18.19 13.85
C GLY A 314 -35.90 -16.74 14.17
N HIS A 315 -35.18 -16.04 13.29
CA HIS A 315 -34.66 -14.69 13.52
C HIS A 315 -35.33 -13.60 12.65
N THR A 316 -35.03 -12.35 12.98
CA THR A 316 -35.46 -11.14 12.27
C THR A 316 -34.31 -10.13 12.10
N TRP A 317 -34.34 -9.32 11.04
CA TRP A 317 -33.39 -8.22 10.89
C TRP A 317 -33.72 -7.08 11.86
N GLY A 318 -32.71 -6.50 12.50
CA GLY A 318 -32.90 -5.38 13.43
C GLY A 318 -33.57 -4.16 12.79
N GLU A 319 -33.22 -3.85 11.53
CA GLU A 319 -33.86 -2.77 10.79
C GLU A 319 -33.70 -2.94 9.26
N ILE A 320 -34.67 -2.47 8.48
CA ILE A 320 -34.56 -2.32 7.02
C ILE A 320 -34.60 -0.83 6.67
N LYS A 321 -33.54 -0.33 6.03
CA LYS A 321 -33.42 1.03 5.50
C LYS A 321 -33.47 1.06 3.97
N HIS A 322 -33.79 2.24 3.45
CA HIS A 322 -33.90 2.55 2.03
C HIS A 322 -33.24 3.91 1.71
N ASP A 323 -32.06 4.13 2.27
CA ASP A 323 -31.27 5.36 2.13
C ASP A 323 -30.35 5.26 0.90
N ASN A 324 -30.71 6.03 -0.13
CA ASN A 324 -29.97 6.08 -1.38
C ASN A 324 -28.89 7.17 -1.44
N THR A 325 -28.63 7.89 -0.33
CA THR A 325 -27.50 8.80 -0.19
C THR A 325 -26.21 8.08 0.27
N VAL A 326 -26.29 6.78 0.59
CA VAL A 326 -25.19 6.02 1.20
C VAL A 326 -24.79 4.75 0.43
N ALA A 327 -23.46 4.52 0.37
CA ALA A 327 -22.82 3.37 -0.27
C ALA A 327 -22.47 2.25 0.73
N TRP A 328 -23.46 1.76 1.49
CA TRP A 328 -23.35 0.56 2.33
C TRP A 328 -24.61 -0.30 2.18
N LEU A 329 -24.43 -1.62 2.33
CA LEU A 329 -25.45 -2.66 2.09
C LEU A 329 -26.03 -3.19 3.40
N ALA A 330 -25.19 -3.33 4.42
CA ALA A 330 -25.60 -3.67 5.77
C ALA A 330 -24.69 -2.97 6.78
N MET A 331 -25.17 -2.74 8.00
CA MET A 331 -24.38 -2.22 9.11
C MET A 331 -24.79 -2.85 10.44
N TRP A 332 -23.87 -2.80 11.41
CA TRP A 332 -24.11 -3.16 12.81
C TRP A 332 -23.16 -2.37 13.71
N ARG A 333 -23.46 -2.26 15.01
CA ARG A 333 -22.54 -1.67 15.99
C ARG A 333 -21.72 -2.78 16.65
N GLU A 334 -20.40 -2.61 16.81
CA GLU A 334 -19.60 -3.56 17.62
C GLU A 334 -19.48 -3.12 19.08
N ASN A 335 -19.38 -4.11 19.98
CA ASN A 335 -19.61 -3.94 21.41
C ASN A 335 -18.40 -3.46 22.23
N VAL A 336 -17.22 -3.30 21.63
CA VAL A 336 -15.97 -3.00 22.36
C VAL A 336 -15.63 -1.51 22.30
N LEU A 337 -15.74 -0.89 21.12
CA LEU A 337 -15.54 0.55 20.91
C LEU A 337 -16.84 1.28 20.51
N GLY A 338 -17.99 0.59 20.46
CA GLY A 338 -19.27 1.16 20.05
C GLY A 338 -19.31 1.59 18.58
N SER A 339 -18.34 1.18 17.76
CA SER A 339 -18.16 1.68 16.39
C SER A 339 -19.05 0.97 15.38
N VAL A 340 -19.51 1.70 14.36
CA VAL A 340 -20.35 1.13 13.30
C VAL A 340 -19.50 0.41 12.25
N LYS A 341 -19.79 -0.88 12.07
CA LYS A 341 -19.27 -1.74 11.00
C LYS A 341 -20.23 -1.70 9.81
N TYR A 342 -19.68 -1.93 8.61
CA TYR A 342 -20.45 -1.84 7.36
C TYR A 342 -20.02 -2.91 6.36
N VAL A 343 -20.99 -3.57 5.73
CA VAL A 343 -20.80 -4.27 4.45
C VAL A 343 -20.85 -3.25 3.32
N ARG A 344 -19.85 -3.26 2.44
CA ARG A 344 -19.74 -2.31 1.31
C ARG A 344 -19.31 -3.04 0.04
N PHE A 345 -19.57 -2.42 -1.10
CA PHE A 345 -19.08 -2.83 -2.42
C PHE A 345 -17.54 -3.04 -2.44
N ALA A 346 -17.09 -3.96 -3.28
CA ALA A 346 -15.69 -4.33 -3.46
C ALA A 346 -14.85 -3.21 -4.09
N GLN A 347 -13.52 -3.33 -4.06
CA GLN A 347 -12.61 -2.24 -4.49
C GLN A 347 -12.66 -1.93 -5.99
N ASN A 348 -13.08 -2.90 -6.80
CA ASN A 348 -13.30 -2.84 -8.25
C ASN A 348 -14.69 -2.34 -8.66
N SER A 349 -15.64 -2.19 -7.72
CA SER A 349 -16.98 -1.68 -8.01
C SER A 349 -16.98 -0.22 -8.46
N SER A 350 -17.98 0.20 -9.24
CA SER A 350 -18.08 1.58 -9.75
C SER A 350 -18.04 2.61 -8.63
N LEU A 351 -18.86 2.44 -7.58
CA LEU A 351 -18.94 3.36 -6.44
C LEU A 351 -17.63 3.47 -5.64
N LYS A 352 -16.76 2.45 -5.66
CA LYS A 352 -15.41 2.54 -5.09
C LYS A 352 -14.40 3.15 -6.06
N GLY A 353 -14.52 2.85 -7.35
CA GLY A 353 -13.79 3.52 -8.41
C GLY A 353 -13.99 5.04 -8.39
N ILE A 354 -15.24 5.52 -8.46
CA ILE A 354 -15.63 6.94 -8.41
C ILE A 354 -15.08 7.61 -7.14
N SER A 355 -15.21 6.96 -5.98
CA SER A 355 -14.72 7.50 -4.70
C SER A 355 -13.19 7.63 -4.66
N ASP A 356 -12.43 6.72 -5.29
CA ASP A 356 -10.97 6.81 -5.35
C ASP A 356 -10.50 7.78 -6.45
N PHE A 357 -11.22 7.86 -7.58
CA PHE A 357 -11.01 8.84 -8.64
C PHE A 357 -11.16 10.27 -8.10
N LYS A 358 -12.31 10.61 -7.50
CA LYS A 358 -12.55 11.94 -6.90
C LYS A 358 -11.50 12.32 -5.85
N LYS A 359 -11.03 11.35 -5.06
CA LYS A 359 -9.96 11.55 -4.07
C LYS A 359 -8.63 11.95 -4.75
N PHE A 360 -8.29 11.34 -5.88
CA PHE A 360 -7.09 11.72 -6.65
C PHE A 360 -7.27 13.02 -7.43
N GLU A 361 -8.43 13.28 -8.03
CA GLU A 361 -8.73 14.59 -8.62
C GLU A 361 -8.65 15.71 -7.57
N LYS A 362 -9.15 15.50 -6.35
CA LYS A 362 -9.02 16.51 -5.28
C LYS A 362 -7.58 16.77 -4.85
N ALA A 363 -6.70 15.79 -5.00
CA ALA A 363 -5.26 15.95 -4.81
C ALA A 363 -4.59 16.67 -6.00
N ARG A 364 -5.11 16.54 -7.22
CA ARG A 364 -4.68 17.31 -8.41
C ARG A 364 -5.14 18.77 -8.31
N GLU A 365 -6.39 19.02 -7.93
CA GLU A 365 -6.91 20.38 -7.69
C GLU A 365 -6.06 21.15 -6.67
N LEU A 366 -5.64 20.50 -5.57
CA LEU A 366 -4.76 21.11 -4.55
C LEU A 366 -3.46 21.69 -5.15
N LYS A 367 -2.93 21.13 -6.24
CA LYS A 367 -1.73 21.66 -6.93
C LYS A 367 -1.90 23.11 -7.36
N ASN A 368 -3.12 23.55 -7.67
CA ASN A 368 -3.40 24.92 -8.11
C ASN A 368 -3.50 25.93 -6.94
N TYR A 369 -3.64 25.44 -5.70
CA TYR A 369 -3.79 26.25 -4.49
C TYR A 369 -2.60 26.13 -3.52
N ILE A 370 -1.74 25.12 -3.70
CA ILE A 370 -0.70 24.77 -2.73
C ILE A 370 0.27 25.94 -2.46
N ASP A 371 0.68 26.68 -3.49
CA ASP A 371 1.64 27.79 -3.31
C ASP A 371 0.99 29.04 -2.70
N ALA A 372 -0.33 29.23 -2.90
CA ALA A 372 -1.09 30.26 -2.20
C ALA A 372 -1.25 29.93 -0.71
N ILE A 373 -1.53 28.65 -0.38
CA ILE A 373 -1.59 28.15 1.01
C ILE A 373 -0.22 28.26 1.68
N ARG A 374 0.87 27.90 0.97
CA ARG A 374 2.25 28.03 1.44
C ARG A 374 2.62 29.48 1.76
N LYS A 375 2.31 30.40 0.85
CA LYS A 375 2.56 31.84 1.05
C LYS A 375 1.78 32.40 2.25
N ASP A 376 0.52 32.00 2.42
CA ASP A 376 -0.31 32.43 3.55
C ASP A 376 0.21 31.91 4.89
N TYR A 377 0.46 30.60 5.02
CA TYR A 377 0.99 30.06 6.28
C TYR A 377 2.40 30.59 6.57
N GLN A 378 3.26 30.77 5.57
CA GLN A 378 4.60 31.35 5.75
C GLN A 378 4.53 32.79 6.29
N SER A 379 3.54 33.57 5.87
CA SER A 379 3.27 34.90 6.45
C SER A 379 2.78 34.77 7.90
N LYS A 380 1.74 33.95 8.13
CA LYS A 380 1.08 33.78 9.44
C LYS A 380 1.93 33.04 10.49
N LEU A 381 3.01 32.35 10.10
CA LEU A 381 4.07 31.92 11.02
C LEU A 381 4.63 33.07 11.87
N ARG A 382 4.51 34.33 11.42
CA ARG A 382 4.92 35.54 12.15
C ARG A 382 3.77 36.33 12.79
N SER A 383 2.50 36.00 12.49
CA SER A 383 1.28 36.69 13.01
C SER A 383 1.34 36.91 14.51
N GLU A 384 0.78 38.01 15.03
CA GLU A 384 0.75 38.26 16.47
C GLU A 384 -0.23 37.32 17.21
N LEU A 385 -1.23 36.79 16.49
CA LEU A 385 -2.21 35.87 17.03
C LEU A 385 -1.61 34.46 17.22
N MET A 386 -1.68 33.94 18.45
CA MET A 386 -1.16 32.60 18.77
C MET A 386 -1.85 31.49 17.96
N ILE A 387 -3.15 31.63 17.70
CA ILE A 387 -3.93 30.66 16.91
C ILE A 387 -3.42 30.60 15.47
N ASP A 388 -3.13 31.74 14.83
CA ASP A 388 -2.52 31.80 13.49
C ASP A 388 -1.16 31.12 13.45
N ARG A 389 -0.30 31.39 14.45
CA ARG A 389 1.03 30.75 14.52
C ARG A 389 0.90 29.24 14.66
N GLN A 390 -0.01 28.75 15.51
CA GLN A 390 -0.24 27.32 15.70
C GLN A 390 -0.83 26.68 14.43
N LEU A 391 -1.89 27.27 13.85
CA LEU A 391 -2.50 26.85 12.59
C LEU A 391 -1.49 26.77 11.45
N SER A 392 -0.64 27.78 11.31
CA SER A 392 0.40 27.86 10.27
C SER A 392 1.50 26.84 10.48
N THR A 393 1.92 26.63 11.73
CA THR A 393 2.96 25.66 12.07
C THR A 393 2.44 24.22 11.88
N ALA A 394 1.20 23.92 12.30
CA ALA A 394 0.58 22.63 12.05
C ALA A 394 0.33 22.39 10.55
N THR A 395 -0.05 23.43 9.79
CA THR A 395 -0.17 23.35 8.32
C THR A 395 1.16 23.01 7.67
N TYR A 396 2.25 23.70 8.05
CA TYR A 396 3.62 23.40 7.60
C TYR A 396 4.01 21.95 7.90
N LEU A 397 3.68 21.42 9.08
CA LEU A 397 3.98 20.02 9.43
C LEU A 397 3.12 19.00 8.66
N ILE A 398 1.86 19.32 8.36
CA ILE A 398 0.97 18.48 7.54
C ILE A 398 1.42 18.45 6.07
N ASP A 399 1.88 19.58 5.53
CA ASP A 399 2.43 19.66 4.17
C ASP A 399 3.81 18.97 4.08
N ILE A 400 4.82 19.55 4.72
CA ILE A 400 6.23 19.17 4.53
C ILE A 400 6.54 17.75 5.04
N PHE A 401 6.01 17.36 6.20
CA PHE A 401 6.27 16.05 6.81
C PHE A 401 5.13 15.04 6.61
N ALA A 402 4.15 15.37 5.74
CA ALA A 402 3.01 14.52 5.40
C ALA A 402 2.26 13.95 6.63
N LEU A 403 2.22 14.71 7.74
CA LEU A 403 1.62 14.24 8.99
C LEU A 403 0.10 14.07 8.84
N ARG A 404 -0.44 13.08 9.56
CA ARG A 404 -1.90 12.94 9.73
C ARG A 404 -2.39 14.01 10.71
N ALA A 405 -3.58 14.57 10.49
CA ALA A 405 -4.12 15.65 11.33
C ALA A 405 -4.10 15.34 12.84
N GLY A 406 -4.52 14.14 13.26
CA GLY A 406 -4.59 13.76 14.68
C GLY A 406 -5.74 14.46 15.41
N GLY A 407 -6.87 13.77 15.55
CA GLY A 407 -7.91 14.16 16.50
C GLY A 407 -7.58 13.63 17.89
N GLU A 408 -8.29 14.15 18.88
CA GLU A 408 -8.16 13.70 20.28
C GLU A 408 -8.58 12.23 20.43
N LYS A 409 -8.18 11.65 21.56
CA LYS A 409 -8.37 10.24 21.88
C LYS A 409 -8.96 10.07 23.27
N SER A 410 -9.92 9.17 23.37
CA SER A 410 -10.47 8.74 24.66
C SER A 410 -9.49 7.83 25.38
N GLU A 411 -9.62 7.74 26.71
CA GLU A 411 -8.84 6.83 27.56
C GLU A 411 -9.11 5.33 27.23
N ASP A 412 -10.12 5.04 26.41
CA ASP A 412 -10.47 3.72 25.90
C ASP A 412 -9.66 3.27 24.67
N GLU A 413 -8.93 4.18 24.04
CA GLU A 413 -8.10 3.93 22.85
C GLU A 413 -6.61 3.81 23.18
N ALA A 414 -5.81 3.26 22.25
CA ALA A 414 -4.36 3.29 22.38
C ALA A 414 -3.81 4.71 22.16
N ASP A 415 -3.03 5.22 23.12
CA ASP A 415 -2.40 6.55 23.02
C ASP A 415 -1.55 6.65 21.74
N THR A 416 -2.07 7.43 20.79
CA THR A 416 -1.51 7.61 19.45
C THR A 416 -1.91 8.97 18.91
N VAL A 417 -0.96 9.71 18.35
CA VAL A 417 -1.14 11.12 17.99
C VAL A 417 -0.95 11.41 16.49
N GLY A 418 -1.47 12.55 16.06
CA GLY A 418 -1.09 13.21 14.82
C GLY A 418 -0.72 14.67 15.08
N CYS A 419 -0.66 15.49 14.03
CA CYS A 419 -0.11 16.85 14.08
C CYS A 419 -0.76 17.77 15.13
N CYS A 420 -2.09 17.89 15.14
CA CYS A 420 -2.82 18.79 16.05
C CYS A 420 -2.75 18.26 17.49
N SER A 421 -2.88 16.95 17.65
CA SER A 421 -2.80 16.25 18.93
C SER A 421 -1.36 15.94 19.39
N LEU A 422 -0.33 16.62 18.84
CA LEU A 422 1.02 16.54 19.39
C LEU A 422 1.02 17.12 20.81
N ARG A 423 1.89 16.58 21.68
CA ARG A 423 2.03 16.98 23.09
C ARG A 423 3.46 17.42 23.37
N TYR A 424 3.68 18.04 24.52
CA TYR A 424 4.98 18.60 24.91
C TYR A 424 6.14 17.60 24.74
N GLU A 425 5.98 16.36 25.18
CA GLU A 425 6.99 15.30 25.16
C GLU A 425 7.32 14.77 23.76
N HIS A 426 6.43 14.95 22.78
CA HIS A 426 6.56 14.37 21.43
C HIS A 426 7.56 15.09 20.50
N ILE A 427 8.13 16.22 20.94
CA ILE A 427 9.17 16.94 20.20
C ILE A 427 10.31 17.46 21.09
N PHE A 428 11.55 17.30 20.62
CA PHE A 428 12.75 17.85 21.23
C PHE A 428 13.38 18.88 20.29
N LEU A 429 13.88 19.99 20.85
CA LEU A 429 14.35 21.15 20.09
C LEU A 429 15.87 21.30 20.28
N LYS A 430 16.63 20.98 19.24
CA LYS A 430 18.09 21.13 19.18
C LYS A 430 18.43 22.42 18.42
N PRO A 431 19.05 23.44 19.04
CA PRO A 431 19.52 24.62 18.31
C PRO A 431 20.53 24.25 17.20
N PRO A 432 20.61 25.01 16.09
CA PRO A 432 19.89 26.26 15.83
C PRO A 432 18.44 26.08 15.38
N ASN A 433 18.12 25.04 14.59
CA ASN A 433 16.80 24.83 13.99
C ASN A 433 16.40 23.35 13.79
N THR A 434 17.00 22.42 14.54
CA THR A 434 16.73 20.97 14.41
C THR A 434 15.62 20.52 15.36
N VAL A 435 14.60 19.84 14.83
CA VAL A 435 13.52 19.23 15.59
C VAL A 435 13.66 17.71 15.53
N VAL A 436 13.65 17.07 16.70
CA VAL A 436 13.44 15.63 16.81
C VAL A 436 11.97 15.39 17.12
N PHE A 437 11.26 14.74 16.20
CA PHE A 437 9.93 14.19 16.44
C PHE A 437 10.09 12.76 16.94
N ASP A 438 9.42 12.42 18.05
CA ASP A 438 9.37 11.05 18.54
C ASP A 438 8.00 10.77 19.20
N PHE A 439 7.14 10.04 18.50
CA PHE A 439 5.79 9.73 18.98
C PHE A 439 5.20 8.47 18.34
N LEU A 440 4.16 7.89 18.97
CA LEU A 440 3.39 6.80 18.36
C LEU A 440 2.27 7.37 17.49
N GLY A 441 2.35 7.13 16.18
CA GLY A 441 1.30 7.51 15.23
C GLY A 441 0.19 6.46 15.14
N LYS A 442 -0.72 6.63 14.17
CA LYS A 442 -1.78 5.65 13.85
C LYS A 442 -1.22 4.22 13.77
N ASP A 443 -1.97 3.26 14.32
CA ASP A 443 -1.61 1.84 14.42
C ASP A 443 -0.42 1.57 15.38
N SER A 444 -0.11 2.55 16.23
CA SER A 444 1.03 2.59 17.17
C SER A 444 2.41 2.45 16.50
N ILE A 445 2.51 2.88 15.23
CA ILE A 445 3.77 2.94 14.51
C ILE A 445 4.55 4.19 14.94
N ARG A 446 5.76 4.00 15.46
CA ARG A 446 6.65 5.10 15.87
C ARG A 446 6.99 5.99 14.68
N PHE A 447 6.78 7.29 14.83
CA PHE A 447 7.34 8.32 13.98
C PHE A 447 8.56 8.89 14.70
N TYR A 448 9.76 8.51 14.24
CA TYR A 448 11.03 9.09 14.68
C TYR A 448 11.67 9.79 13.49
N GLN A 449 11.89 11.10 13.59
CA GLN A 449 12.64 11.88 12.59
C GLN A 449 13.40 13.01 13.29
N GLU A 450 14.69 13.13 12.98
CA GLU A 450 15.52 14.30 13.34
C GLU A 450 15.78 15.11 12.08
N VAL A 451 15.26 16.34 12.04
CA VAL A 451 15.14 17.15 10.82
C VAL A 451 15.35 18.63 11.12
N GLU A 452 16.03 19.32 10.20
CA GLU A 452 16.04 20.79 10.20
C GLU A 452 14.69 21.32 9.71
N VAL A 453 14.19 22.36 10.39
CA VAL A 453 12.95 23.07 10.01
C VAL A 453 13.24 24.54 9.73
N ASP A 454 12.25 25.25 9.17
CA ASP A 454 12.33 26.70 9.01
C ASP A 454 12.64 27.40 10.37
N PRO A 455 13.56 28.38 10.44
CA PRO A 455 13.94 29.01 11.71
C PRO A 455 12.79 29.69 12.46
N GLN A 456 11.77 30.21 11.76
CA GLN A 456 10.55 30.74 12.39
C GLN A 456 9.64 29.61 12.89
N VAL A 457 9.59 28.45 12.22
CA VAL A 457 8.93 27.24 12.75
C VAL A 457 9.61 26.77 14.03
N PHE A 458 10.94 26.64 14.06
CA PHE A 458 11.68 26.27 15.27
C PHE A 458 11.43 27.27 16.42
N LYS A 459 11.47 28.57 16.13
CA LYS A 459 11.14 29.64 17.08
C LYS A 459 9.70 29.54 17.60
N ASN A 460 8.74 29.20 16.73
CA ASN A 460 7.34 28.99 17.10
C ASN A 460 7.18 27.77 18.00
N LEU A 461 7.77 26.62 17.66
CA LEU A 461 7.76 25.42 18.51
C LEU A 461 8.40 25.70 19.90
N ARG A 462 9.47 26.50 19.95
CA ARG A 462 10.08 26.95 21.22
C ARG A 462 9.16 27.86 22.03
N ILE A 463 8.27 28.63 21.39
CA ILE A 463 7.23 29.41 22.05
C ILE A 463 6.10 28.50 22.55
N PHE A 464 5.67 27.52 21.74
CA PHE A 464 4.59 26.58 22.08
C PHE A 464 4.98 25.57 23.17
N LYS A 465 6.27 25.48 23.53
CA LYS A 465 6.80 24.72 24.69
C LYS A 465 7.23 25.59 25.88
N LYS A 466 6.88 26.88 25.91
CA LYS A 466 7.14 27.73 27.10
C LYS A 466 6.32 27.29 28.31
N SER A 467 6.86 27.55 29.50
CA SER A 467 6.12 27.56 30.77
C SER A 467 4.80 28.35 30.62
N PRO A 468 3.67 27.87 31.17
CA PRO A 468 3.55 26.78 32.15
C PRO A 468 3.55 25.34 31.60
N LYS A 469 3.71 25.12 30.28
CA LYS A 469 3.54 23.79 29.71
C LYS A 469 4.58 22.75 30.16
N LYS A 470 4.10 21.53 30.36
CA LYS A 470 4.80 20.34 30.87
C LYS A 470 4.45 19.09 30.02
N PRO A 471 5.14 17.94 30.19
CA PRO A 471 4.70 16.66 29.62
C PRO A 471 3.23 16.35 29.90
N GLY A 472 2.52 15.82 28.90
CA GLY A 472 1.07 15.62 28.88
C GLY A 472 0.28 16.78 28.30
N ASP A 473 0.80 18.01 28.28
CA ASP A 473 0.06 19.15 27.71
C ASP A 473 0.13 19.16 26.17
N ASN A 474 -0.99 19.51 25.52
CA ASN A 474 -1.05 19.68 24.06
C ASN A 474 -0.05 20.76 23.58
N LEU A 475 0.75 20.42 22.57
CA LEU A 475 1.68 21.33 21.90
C LEU A 475 0.91 22.47 21.22
N PHE A 476 -0.20 22.13 20.58
CA PHE A 476 -1.13 23.05 19.95
C PHE A 476 -2.39 23.19 20.83
N ASP A 477 -2.38 24.17 21.76
CA ASP A 477 -3.46 24.41 22.73
C ASP A 477 -4.69 25.14 22.15
N ARG A 478 -4.66 25.57 20.88
CA ARG A 478 -5.68 26.47 20.29
C ARG A 478 -6.24 26.04 18.94
N ILE A 479 -5.88 24.83 18.49
CA ILE A 479 -6.36 24.28 17.22
C ILE A 479 -6.62 22.78 17.35
N ASP A 480 -7.60 22.35 16.58
CA ASP A 480 -7.98 20.94 16.40
C ASP A 480 -8.11 20.65 14.89
N PRO A 481 -8.32 19.38 14.46
CA PRO A 481 -8.51 19.06 13.05
C PRO A 481 -9.71 19.73 12.38
N SER A 482 -10.76 20.10 13.09
CA SER A 482 -11.90 20.86 12.55
C SER A 482 -11.47 22.27 12.18
N VAL A 483 -10.77 22.98 13.09
CA VAL A 483 -10.20 24.32 12.81
C VAL A 483 -9.24 24.28 11.61
N VAL A 484 -8.33 23.30 11.57
CA VAL A 484 -7.37 23.13 10.46
C VAL A 484 -8.08 22.79 9.14
N ASN A 485 -9.07 21.89 9.14
CA ASN A 485 -9.83 21.58 7.92
C ASN A 485 -10.71 22.75 7.47
N LYS A 486 -11.27 23.55 8.37
CA LYS A 486 -12.05 24.76 8.04
C LYS A 486 -11.20 25.83 7.35
N TYR A 487 -9.95 26.01 7.79
CA TYR A 487 -8.95 26.83 7.11
C TYR A 487 -8.63 26.29 5.70
N PHE A 488 -8.48 24.97 5.54
CA PHE A 488 -8.28 24.40 4.19
C PHE A 488 -9.50 24.57 3.26
N GLN A 489 -10.72 24.42 3.79
CA GLN A 489 -11.95 24.60 3.01
C GLN A 489 -12.14 26.03 2.47
N SER A 490 -11.53 27.05 3.07
CA SER A 490 -11.60 28.42 2.54
C SER A 490 -10.78 28.66 1.27
N TYR A 491 -9.84 27.77 0.93
CA TYR A 491 -9.13 27.79 -0.36
C TYR A 491 -9.87 26.97 -1.41
N LEU A 492 -10.38 25.80 -1.02
CA LEU A 492 -10.95 24.83 -1.91
C LEU A 492 -12.03 24.00 -1.18
N PRO A 493 -13.32 24.10 -1.57
CA PRO A 493 -14.39 23.34 -0.93
C PRO A 493 -14.11 21.82 -0.92
N GLY A 494 -14.27 21.19 0.25
CA GLY A 494 -13.95 19.78 0.47
C GLY A 494 -12.46 19.45 0.68
N LEU A 495 -11.56 20.43 0.65
CA LEU A 495 -10.15 20.21 1.01
C LEU A 495 -10.01 19.87 2.50
N THR A 496 -9.12 18.91 2.81
CA THR A 496 -8.81 18.49 4.18
C THR A 496 -7.33 18.09 4.31
N ALA A 497 -6.81 17.99 5.53
CA ALA A 497 -5.45 17.52 5.82
C ALA A 497 -5.12 16.14 5.18
N LYS A 498 -6.13 15.31 4.90
CA LYS A 498 -5.96 14.00 4.24
C LYS A 498 -5.55 14.14 2.76
N VAL A 499 -5.90 15.26 2.12
CA VAL A 499 -5.60 15.54 0.71
C VAL A 499 -4.12 15.88 0.52
N PHE A 500 -3.52 16.70 1.38
CA PHE A 500 -2.07 17.00 1.38
C PHE A 500 -1.21 15.73 1.33
N ARG A 501 -1.52 14.76 2.18
CA ARG A 501 -0.81 13.46 2.23
C ARG A 501 -1.02 12.58 0.99
N THR A 502 -2.06 12.83 0.19
CA THR A 502 -2.31 12.16 -1.10
C THR A 502 -1.62 12.88 -2.25
N TYR A 503 -1.67 14.23 -2.24
CA TYR A 503 -0.95 15.10 -3.15
C TYR A 503 0.56 14.89 -3.03
N ASN A 504 1.14 15.04 -1.84
CA ASN A 504 2.58 14.89 -1.62
C ASN A 504 3.07 13.46 -1.94
N ALA A 505 2.29 12.42 -1.62
CA ALA A 505 2.63 11.05 -2.01
C ALA A 505 2.65 10.85 -3.55
N SER A 506 1.69 11.44 -4.27
CA SER A 506 1.63 11.36 -5.73
C SER A 506 2.68 12.25 -6.41
N LYS A 507 2.93 13.45 -5.88
CA LYS A 507 3.95 14.39 -6.38
C LYS A 507 5.35 13.82 -6.18
N THR A 508 5.68 13.33 -4.99
CA THR A 508 6.95 12.61 -4.77
C THR A 508 7.09 11.39 -5.68
N MET A 509 6.01 10.64 -5.97
CA MET A 509 6.11 9.54 -6.94
C MET A 509 6.40 10.03 -8.37
N GLN A 510 5.74 11.10 -8.83
CA GLN A 510 6.01 11.75 -10.11
C GLN A 510 7.47 12.21 -10.20
N ASP A 511 7.95 12.94 -9.19
CA ASP A 511 9.30 13.51 -9.16
C ASP A 511 10.38 12.42 -9.13
N GLN A 512 10.14 11.33 -8.39
CA GLN A 512 11.04 10.18 -8.38
C GLN A 512 11.00 9.40 -9.69
N ILE A 513 9.85 9.32 -10.39
CA ILE A 513 9.76 8.69 -11.72
C ILE A 513 10.53 9.49 -12.78
N ASP A 514 10.49 10.82 -12.76
CA ASP A 514 11.19 11.64 -13.75
C ASP A 514 12.72 11.65 -13.58
N LEU A 515 13.25 11.16 -12.45
CA LEU A 515 14.68 10.86 -12.27
C LEU A 515 15.09 9.50 -12.87
N ILE A 516 14.15 8.62 -13.24
CA ILE A 516 14.45 7.30 -13.79
C ILE A 516 14.76 7.41 -15.29
N LYS A 517 15.95 7.00 -15.69
CA LYS A 517 16.31 6.84 -17.10
C LYS A 517 15.59 5.65 -17.73
N ASN A 518 15.12 5.80 -18.97
CA ASN A 518 14.49 4.71 -19.73
C ASN A 518 15.53 3.76 -20.36
N GLU A 519 16.38 3.19 -19.51
CA GLU A 519 17.50 2.32 -19.86
C GLU A 519 17.37 0.97 -19.12
N GLY A 520 18.12 -0.05 -19.58
CA GLY A 520 18.19 -1.35 -18.90
C GLY A 520 16.95 -2.25 -19.06
N THR A 521 16.96 -3.37 -18.33
CA THR A 521 15.92 -4.40 -18.42
C THR A 521 14.64 -4.03 -17.67
N VAL A 522 13.53 -4.69 -18.02
CA VAL A 522 12.23 -4.58 -17.32
C VAL A 522 12.38 -4.78 -15.80
N ASN A 523 13.24 -5.70 -15.35
CA ASN A 523 13.47 -5.93 -13.92
C ASN A 523 14.20 -4.77 -13.24
N GLU A 524 15.18 -4.15 -13.90
CA GLU A 524 15.88 -2.96 -13.40
C GLU A 524 14.92 -1.76 -13.31
N LYS A 525 14.07 -1.59 -14.32
CA LYS A 525 13.00 -0.58 -14.34
C LYS A 525 11.99 -0.79 -13.20
N VAL A 526 11.59 -2.04 -12.92
CA VAL A 526 10.70 -2.37 -11.78
C VAL A 526 11.39 -2.12 -10.42
N VAL A 527 12.69 -2.40 -10.27
CA VAL A 527 13.41 -2.07 -9.04
C VAL A 527 13.53 -0.55 -8.83
N ASN A 528 13.75 0.22 -9.90
CA ASN A 528 13.74 1.68 -9.85
C ASN A 528 12.35 2.24 -9.47
N PHE A 529 11.26 1.64 -10.00
CA PHE A 529 9.89 1.96 -9.57
C PHE A 529 9.65 1.64 -8.09
N ASN A 530 10.14 0.50 -7.60
CA ASN A 530 10.02 0.14 -6.19
C ASN A 530 10.81 1.10 -5.29
N ALA A 531 11.99 1.55 -5.72
CA ALA A 531 12.76 2.59 -5.03
C ALA A 531 12.03 3.95 -4.99
N ALA A 532 11.41 4.39 -6.09
CA ALA A 532 10.57 5.59 -6.12
C ALA A 532 9.40 5.50 -5.11
N ASN A 533 8.69 4.36 -5.09
CA ASN A 533 7.62 4.10 -4.12
C ASN A 533 8.16 3.97 -2.67
N ARG A 534 9.41 3.57 -2.48
CA ARG A 534 10.08 3.52 -1.18
C ARG A 534 10.25 4.92 -0.60
N THR A 535 10.68 5.89 -1.41
CA THR A 535 10.75 7.31 -1.01
C THR A 535 9.38 7.82 -0.54
N VAL A 536 8.31 7.50 -1.29
CA VAL A 536 6.92 7.86 -0.91
C VAL A 536 6.48 7.17 0.39
N ALA A 537 6.81 5.89 0.56
CA ALA A 537 6.47 5.12 1.75
C ALA A 537 7.22 5.64 2.99
N THR A 538 8.48 6.06 2.86
CA THR A 538 9.26 6.72 3.92
C THR A 538 8.65 8.07 4.29
N LEU A 539 8.35 8.94 3.31
CA LEU A 539 7.64 10.21 3.53
C LEU A 539 6.32 10.02 4.30
N CYS A 540 5.55 8.99 3.94
CA CYS A 540 4.29 8.68 4.60
C CYS A 540 4.43 7.94 5.96
N ASN A 541 5.65 7.64 6.41
CA ASN A 541 5.97 6.74 7.52
C ASN A 541 5.21 5.39 7.48
N HIS A 542 5.24 4.72 6.32
CA HIS A 542 4.68 3.38 6.10
C HIS A 542 5.71 2.30 6.47
N GLN A 543 5.96 2.12 7.76
CA GLN A 543 6.85 1.07 8.28
C GLN A 543 6.14 -0.30 8.37
N ARG A 544 6.95 -1.36 8.48
CA ARG A 544 6.54 -2.70 8.93
C ARG A 544 7.65 -3.35 9.76
N THR A 545 7.28 -4.22 10.70
CA THR A 545 8.23 -5.09 11.39
C THR A 545 8.89 -6.05 10.39
N VAL A 546 10.19 -6.29 10.53
CA VAL A 546 10.89 -7.34 9.77
C VAL A 546 10.33 -8.70 10.19
N SER A 547 9.80 -9.48 9.23
CA SER A 547 9.18 -10.77 9.53
C SER A 547 10.19 -11.75 10.16
N LYS A 548 9.74 -12.58 11.12
CA LYS A 548 10.53 -13.64 11.77
C LYS A 548 11.18 -14.64 10.78
N THR A 549 10.72 -14.68 9.52
CA THR A 549 11.26 -15.51 8.42
C THR A 549 12.13 -14.74 7.40
N HIS A 550 12.44 -13.46 7.62
CA HIS A 550 13.10 -12.61 6.61
C HIS A 550 14.52 -13.09 6.30
N GLU A 551 15.34 -13.27 7.35
CA GLU A 551 16.73 -13.72 7.28
C GLU A 551 16.87 -15.07 6.55
N ALA A 552 16.12 -16.09 6.98
CA ALA A 552 16.07 -17.39 6.29
C ALA A 552 15.55 -17.28 4.83
N GLY A 553 14.80 -16.22 4.51
CA GLY A 553 14.37 -15.90 3.15
C GLY A 553 15.38 -15.10 2.34
N VAL A 554 16.34 -14.43 2.98
CA VAL A 554 17.50 -13.73 2.35
C VAL A 554 18.61 -14.75 2.09
N GLN A 555 18.95 -15.56 3.10
CA GLN A 555 19.90 -16.68 2.98
C GLN A 555 19.59 -17.58 1.78
N LYS A 556 18.32 -18.01 1.62
CA LYS A 556 17.88 -18.85 0.48
C LYS A 556 18.02 -18.19 -0.91
N ILE A 557 18.22 -16.87 -0.98
CA ILE A 557 18.52 -16.14 -2.21
C ILE A 557 20.05 -16.05 -2.41
N ASN A 558 20.81 -15.74 -1.36
CA ASN A 558 22.28 -15.78 -1.40
C ASN A 558 22.82 -17.16 -1.79
N GLU A 559 22.33 -18.24 -1.16
CA GLU A 559 22.70 -19.61 -1.52
C GLU A 559 22.39 -19.95 -3.00
N ARG A 560 21.35 -19.34 -3.58
CA ARG A 560 21.00 -19.52 -5.00
C ARG A 560 21.93 -18.73 -5.92
N ILE A 561 22.37 -17.54 -5.50
CA ILE A 561 23.37 -16.74 -6.20
C ILE A 561 24.71 -17.50 -6.20
N GLU A 562 25.13 -18.06 -5.06
CA GLU A 562 26.31 -18.93 -4.92
C GLU A 562 26.22 -20.15 -5.84
N GLU A 563 25.10 -20.91 -5.81
CA GLU A 563 24.89 -22.07 -6.70
C GLU A 563 24.94 -21.71 -8.20
N MET A 564 24.46 -20.51 -8.58
CA MET A 564 24.54 -20.03 -9.96
C MET A 564 25.97 -19.58 -10.32
N PHE A 565 26.66 -18.88 -9.43
CA PHE A 565 28.04 -18.43 -9.65
C PHE A 565 28.97 -19.63 -9.81
N TRP A 566 28.86 -20.64 -8.95
CA TRP A 566 29.57 -21.92 -9.09
C TRP A 566 29.33 -22.59 -10.47
N LYS A 567 28.07 -22.66 -10.92
CA LYS A 567 27.73 -23.22 -12.25
C LYS A 567 28.25 -22.38 -13.42
N LYS A 568 28.37 -21.05 -13.25
CA LYS A 568 29.08 -20.16 -14.18
C LYS A 568 30.58 -20.47 -14.22
N ILE A 569 31.22 -20.65 -13.06
CA ILE A 569 32.65 -21.00 -12.99
C ILE A 569 32.92 -22.36 -13.64
N ILE A 570 32.08 -23.38 -13.41
CA ILE A 570 32.17 -24.67 -14.11
C ILE A 570 32.08 -24.49 -15.63
N ALA A 571 31.12 -23.72 -16.14
CA ALA A 571 31.01 -23.46 -17.58
C ALA A 571 32.24 -22.72 -18.15
N LYS A 572 32.81 -21.75 -17.41
CA LYS A 572 34.07 -21.09 -17.79
C LYS A 572 35.27 -22.06 -17.76
N ARG A 573 35.34 -23.02 -16.82
CA ARG A 573 36.36 -24.08 -16.80
C ARG A 573 36.19 -25.08 -17.95
N MET A 574 34.95 -25.45 -18.31
CA MET A 574 34.66 -26.29 -19.50
C MET A 574 35.14 -25.62 -20.80
N ILE A 575 34.95 -24.31 -20.97
CA ILE A 575 35.48 -23.56 -22.13
C ILE A 575 37.00 -23.71 -22.23
N LEU A 576 37.72 -23.62 -21.10
CA LEU A 576 39.18 -23.79 -21.05
C LEU A 576 39.66 -25.24 -21.18
N GLN A 577 38.78 -26.24 -21.03
CA GLN A 577 39.08 -27.62 -21.44
C GLN A 577 39.04 -27.77 -22.97
N LEU A 578 38.21 -26.98 -23.68
CA LEU A 578 38.08 -27.00 -25.14
C LEU A 578 39.16 -26.16 -25.84
N ASP A 579 39.32 -24.87 -25.51
CA ASP A 579 40.44 -24.03 -25.99
C ASP A 579 41.13 -23.30 -24.82
N LYS A 580 42.31 -23.79 -24.46
CA LYS A 580 43.19 -23.18 -23.44
C LYS A 580 43.77 -21.83 -23.86
N ALA A 581 43.84 -21.53 -25.15
CA ALA A 581 44.34 -20.24 -25.63
C ALA A 581 43.38 -19.09 -25.28
N LEU A 582 42.10 -19.37 -25.00
CA LEU A 582 41.12 -18.36 -24.60
C LEU A 582 41.51 -17.62 -23.32
N LYS A 583 42.11 -18.27 -22.29
CA LYS A 583 42.60 -17.56 -21.08
C LYS A 583 43.77 -16.59 -21.37
N LYS A 584 44.44 -16.70 -22.52
CA LYS A 584 45.41 -15.70 -23.01
C LYS A 584 44.80 -14.64 -23.92
N LYS A 585 43.80 -15.00 -24.74
CA LYS A 585 43.10 -14.09 -25.67
C LYS A 585 42.18 -13.10 -24.92
N ASP A 586 41.50 -13.55 -23.87
CA ASP A 586 40.66 -12.72 -23.00
C ASP A 586 40.89 -13.10 -21.51
N PRO A 587 41.93 -12.55 -20.86
CA PRO A 587 42.18 -12.80 -19.44
C PRO A 587 41.08 -12.24 -18.52
N ALA A 588 40.29 -11.26 -18.97
CA ALA A 588 39.28 -10.60 -18.15
C ALA A 588 38.06 -11.50 -17.95
N TYR A 589 37.55 -12.11 -19.02
CA TYR A 589 36.41 -13.02 -18.98
C TYR A 589 36.63 -14.24 -18.06
N PHE A 590 37.86 -14.75 -17.96
CA PHE A 590 38.20 -15.92 -17.13
C PHE A 590 38.71 -15.59 -15.72
N ARG A 591 38.85 -14.31 -15.35
CA ARG A 591 39.39 -13.87 -14.04
C ARG A 591 38.64 -14.52 -12.86
N GLU A 592 37.31 -14.54 -12.94
CA GLU A 592 36.43 -15.01 -11.85
C GLU A 592 36.57 -16.50 -11.53
N ILE A 593 37.24 -17.30 -12.38
CA ILE A 593 37.53 -18.72 -12.07
C ILE A 593 38.34 -18.84 -10.78
N ASP A 594 39.19 -17.85 -10.52
CA ASP A 594 40.16 -17.85 -9.43
C ASP A 594 39.60 -17.14 -8.18
N ASP A 595 38.39 -16.54 -8.24
CA ASP A 595 37.70 -15.90 -7.10
C ASP A 595 37.06 -16.93 -6.14
N LEU A 596 36.77 -18.15 -6.62
CA LEU A 596 36.11 -19.19 -5.83
C LEU A 596 37.15 -20.13 -5.20
N ASN A 597 37.39 -19.97 -3.89
CA ASN A 597 38.27 -20.88 -3.16
C ASN A 597 37.67 -22.31 -3.08
N LYS A 598 38.55 -23.31 -2.90
CA LYS A 598 38.15 -24.74 -2.94
C LYS A 598 37.18 -25.16 -1.82
N GLU A 599 37.23 -24.51 -0.66
CA GLU A 599 36.38 -24.85 0.49
C GLU A 599 34.96 -24.33 0.28
N THR A 600 34.82 -23.07 -0.14
CA THR A 600 33.54 -22.49 -0.57
C THR A 600 32.95 -23.28 -1.74
N GLU A 601 33.77 -23.68 -2.71
CA GLU A 601 33.31 -24.51 -3.83
C GLU A 601 32.79 -25.87 -3.36
N GLN A 602 33.49 -26.56 -2.45
CA GLN A 602 33.02 -27.81 -1.86
C GLN A 602 31.69 -27.61 -1.11
N GLN A 603 31.57 -26.57 -0.28
CA GLN A 603 30.36 -26.28 0.47
C GLN A 603 29.15 -26.03 -0.43
N VAL A 604 29.32 -25.27 -1.53
CA VAL A 604 28.24 -25.02 -2.51
C VAL A 604 27.87 -26.29 -3.26
N MET A 605 28.85 -27.11 -3.66
CA MET A 605 28.63 -28.41 -4.29
C MET A 605 27.83 -29.36 -3.38
N GLU A 606 28.25 -29.53 -2.12
CA GLU A 606 27.58 -30.45 -1.19
C GLU A 606 26.16 -29.97 -0.86
N ARG A 607 25.98 -28.67 -0.61
CA ARG A 607 24.66 -28.06 -0.40
C ARG A 607 23.75 -28.20 -1.63
N PHE A 608 24.27 -28.14 -2.84
CA PHE A 608 23.51 -28.39 -4.07
C PHE A 608 23.05 -29.85 -4.18
N LEU A 609 23.93 -30.80 -3.89
CA LEU A 609 23.60 -32.24 -3.93
C LEU A 609 22.52 -32.59 -2.88
N ASP A 610 22.67 -32.11 -1.64
CA ASP A 610 21.67 -32.33 -0.58
C ASP A 610 20.30 -31.72 -0.96
N LYS A 611 20.28 -30.55 -1.62
CA LYS A 611 19.04 -29.94 -2.15
C LYS A 611 18.40 -30.73 -3.28
N GLU A 612 19.16 -31.44 -4.12
CA GLU A 612 18.56 -32.34 -5.12
C GLU A 612 17.98 -33.60 -4.45
N LYS A 613 18.67 -34.18 -3.45
CA LYS A 613 18.13 -35.29 -2.66
C LYS A 613 16.83 -34.92 -1.95
N GLU A 614 16.80 -33.77 -1.27
CA GLU A 614 15.62 -33.28 -0.55
C GLU A 614 14.42 -33.05 -1.49
N LYS A 615 14.64 -32.66 -2.75
CA LYS A 615 13.58 -32.55 -3.77
C LYS A 615 13.00 -33.90 -4.18
N LEU A 616 13.83 -34.94 -4.26
CA LEU A 616 13.38 -36.30 -4.60
C LEU A 616 12.51 -36.87 -3.47
N GLU A 617 12.97 -36.73 -2.22
CA GLU A 617 12.26 -37.16 -1.03
C GLU A 617 10.90 -36.43 -0.91
N LYS A 618 10.90 -35.08 -0.99
CA LYS A 618 9.67 -34.26 -0.99
C LYS A 618 8.78 -34.42 -2.22
N LYS A 619 9.26 -35.08 -3.29
CA LYS A 619 8.42 -35.51 -4.41
C LYS A 619 7.75 -36.84 -4.10
N TYR A 620 8.51 -37.82 -3.61
CA TYR A 620 7.98 -39.12 -3.22
C TYR A 620 6.95 -39.03 -2.08
N GLU A 621 7.21 -38.25 -1.04
CA GLU A 621 6.23 -37.95 0.03
C GLU A 621 4.92 -37.39 -0.54
N ARG A 622 5.00 -36.47 -1.50
CA ARG A 622 3.85 -35.82 -2.13
C ARG A 622 3.07 -36.78 -3.03
N ASP A 623 3.77 -37.64 -3.76
CA ASP A 623 3.15 -38.59 -4.68
C ASP A 623 2.53 -39.78 -3.91
N LEU A 624 3.16 -40.24 -2.81
CA LEU A 624 2.53 -41.12 -1.82
C LEU A 624 1.30 -40.48 -1.17
N LEU A 625 1.37 -39.19 -0.80
CA LEU A 625 0.26 -38.48 -0.18
C LEU A 625 -0.95 -38.41 -1.12
N LYS A 626 -0.75 -38.11 -2.42
CA LYS A 626 -1.81 -38.18 -3.44
C LYS A 626 -2.45 -39.57 -3.48
N LEU A 627 -1.63 -40.61 -3.65
CA LEU A 627 -2.09 -42.00 -3.72
C LEU A 627 -2.89 -42.40 -2.46
N GLY A 628 -2.52 -41.87 -1.29
CA GLY A 628 -3.28 -42.01 -0.05
C GLY A 628 -4.77 -41.64 -0.17
N TYR A 629 -5.11 -40.68 -1.03
CA TYR A 629 -6.48 -40.17 -1.24
C TYR A 629 -7.15 -40.67 -2.53
N GLU A 630 -6.49 -41.49 -3.36
CA GLU A 630 -7.15 -42.08 -4.54
C GLU A 630 -8.16 -43.17 -4.12
N GLU A 631 -9.40 -43.06 -4.58
CA GLU A 631 -10.48 -44.04 -4.38
C GLU A 631 -10.35 -45.23 -5.35
N ILE A 632 -9.30 -46.02 -5.14
CA ILE A 632 -8.97 -47.22 -5.92
C ILE A 632 -8.93 -48.45 -5.01
N SER A 633 -9.00 -49.64 -5.62
CA SER A 633 -9.00 -50.91 -4.88
C SER A 633 -7.74 -51.06 -4.01
N LYS A 634 -7.83 -51.82 -2.91
CA LYS A 634 -6.69 -52.01 -1.98
C LYS A 634 -5.44 -52.56 -2.68
N ASP A 635 -5.64 -53.47 -3.64
CA ASP A 635 -4.56 -54.11 -4.38
C ASP A 635 -3.96 -53.19 -5.45
N GLU A 636 -4.78 -52.37 -6.13
CA GLU A 636 -4.30 -51.35 -7.05
C GLU A 636 -3.56 -50.22 -6.31
N LYS A 637 -4.05 -49.82 -5.13
CA LYS A 637 -3.40 -48.86 -4.23
C LYS A 637 -2.06 -49.36 -3.72
N LYS A 638 -1.95 -50.66 -3.44
CA LYS A 638 -0.69 -51.33 -3.13
C LYS A 638 0.25 -51.33 -4.35
N LYS A 639 -0.24 -51.75 -5.52
CA LYS A 639 0.53 -51.78 -6.77
C LYS A 639 1.14 -50.41 -7.12
N ARG A 640 0.33 -49.33 -7.11
CA ARG A 640 0.81 -47.96 -7.34
C ARG A 640 1.82 -47.50 -6.28
N LYS A 641 1.69 -47.94 -5.03
CA LYS A 641 2.64 -47.61 -3.96
C LYS A 641 4.00 -48.27 -4.21
N ASP A 642 3.99 -49.53 -4.63
CA ASP A 642 5.18 -50.30 -4.95
C ASP A 642 5.86 -49.76 -6.23
N GLU A 643 5.07 -49.32 -7.23
CA GLU A 643 5.54 -48.58 -8.42
C GLU A 643 6.20 -47.24 -8.05
N LEU A 644 5.58 -46.42 -7.21
CA LEU A 644 6.16 -45.15 -6.72
C LEU A 644 7.44 -45.39 -5.90
N ALA A 645 7.50 -46.46 -5.12
CA ALA A 645 8.68 -46.83 -4.35
C ALA A 645 9.84 -47.27 -5.25
N ALA A 646 9.54 -48.02 -6.32
CA ALA A 646 10.52 -48.39 -7.34
C ALA A 646 11.05 -47.14 -8.09
N GLU A 647 10.15 -46.24 -8.52
CA GLU A 647 10.56 -45.00 -9.20
C GLU A 647 11.37 -44.07 -8.29
N HIS A 648 11.02 -43.97 -7.00
CA HIS A 648 11.83 -43.21 -6.03
C HIS A 648 13.21 -43.84 -5.80
N LYS A 649 13.29 -45.17 -5.73
CA LYS A 649 14.58 -45.88 -5.65
C LYS A 649 15.43 -45.60 -6.90
N GLU A 650 14.87 -45.68 -8.10
CA GLU A 650 15.57 -45.39 -9.36
C GLU A 650 16.10 -43.94 -9.39
N ARG A 651 15.26 -42.97 -8.98
CA ARG A 651 15.66 -41.56 -8.83
C ARG A 651 16.80 -41.39 -7.82
N LEU A 652 16.80 -42.13 -6.71
CA LEU A 652 17.85 -42.10 -5.70
C LEU A 652 19.16 -42.74 -6.20
N GLU A 653 19.13 -43.83 -6.96
CA GLU A 653 20.35 -44.40 -7.56
C GLU A 653 20.96 -43.42 -8.57
N LYS A 654 20.15 -42.82 -9.47
CA LYS A 654 20.58 -41.75 -10.39
C LYS A 654 21.16 -40.53 -9.64
N HIS A 655 20.64 -40.23 -8.45
CA HIS A 655 21.23 -39.20 -7.59
C HIS A 655 22.58 -39.62 -6.98
N LYS A 656 22.77 -40.88 -6.57
CA LYS A 656 24.09 -41.37 -6.12
C LYS A 656 25.13 -41.33 -7.24
N GLU A 657 24.74 -41.65 -8.47
CA GLU A 657 25.61 -41.50 -9.65
C GLU A 657 26.02 -40.04 -9.85
N LEU A 658 25.07 -39.10 -9.80
CA LEU A 658 25.36 -37.66 -9.86
C LEU A 658 26.32 -37.22 -8.74
N VAL A 659 26.08 -37.63 -7.49
CA VAL A 659 26.97 -37.35 -6.35
C VAL A 659 28.40 -37.88 -6.61
N LYS A 660 28.53 -39.09 -7.15
CA LYS A 660 29.84 -39.69 -7.49
C LYS A 660 30.55 -38.90 -8.58
N THR A 661 29.87 -38.60 -9.69
CA THR A 661 30.43 -37.86 -10.82
C THR A 661 30.83 -36.45 -10.41
N THR A 662 29.94 -35.66 -9.83
CA THR A 662 30.25 -34.27 -9.46
C THR A 662 31.37 -34.17 -8.41
N LYS A 663 31.45 -35.10 -7.44
CA LYS A 663 32.60 -35.15 -6.51
C LYS A 663 33.91 -35.61 -7.18
N GLN A 664 33.86 -36.34 -8.30
CA GLN A 664 35.04 -36.68 -9.10
C GLN A 664 35.47 -35.53 -10.02
N GLU A 665 34.53 -34.82 -10.64
CA GLU A 665 34.79 -33.60 -11.43
C GLU A 665 35.43 -32.52 -10.56
N PHE A 666 34.87 -32.24 -9.38
CA PHE A 666 35.43 -31.28 -8.41
C PHE A 666 36.88 -31.61 -8.00
N LYS A 667 37.16 -32.89 -7.69
CA LYS A 667 38.52 -33.36 -7.31
C LYS A 667 39.52 -33.27 -8.44
N THR A 668 39.12 -33.58 -9.67
CA THR A 668 40.01 -33.63 -10.84
C THR A 668 40.11 -32.31 -11.60
N GLN A 669 39.17 -31.39 -11.37
CA GLN A 669 38.96 -30.16 -12.14
C GLN A 669 38.84 -30.42 -13.66
N LYS A 670 38.30 -31.60 -14.01
CA LYS A 670 37.95 -32.02 -15.37
C LYS A 670 36.47 -32.36 -15.37
N TYR A 671 35.68 -31.59 -16.12
CA TYR A 671 34.23 -31.77 -16.22
C TYR A 671 33.88 -32.57 -17.49
N GLU A 672 32.78 -33.30 -17.45
CA GLU A 672 32.26 -34.04 -18.62
C GLU A 672 31.66 -33.05 -19.63
N ILE A 673 32.19 -33.03 -20.86
CA ILE A 673 31.70 -32.16 -21.94
C ILE A 673 31.02 -33.04 -22.99
N LYS A 674 29.71 -32.84 -23.15
CA LYS A 674 28.90 -33.59 -24.12
C LYS A 674 29.20 -33.06 -25.52
N ALA A 675 29.19 -33.95 -26.53
CA ALA A 675 29.47 -33.58 -27.92
C ALA A 675 28.57 -32.45 -28.48
N SER A 676 27.42 -32.19 -27.85
CA SER A 676 26.52 -31.08 -28.16
C SER A 676 26.99 -29.70 -27.67
N GLN A 677 27.97 -29.61 -26.76
CA GLN A 677 28.44 -28.39 -26.09
C GLN A 677 29.69 -27.83 -26.76
N THR A 678 29.52 -26.89 -27.69
CA THR A 678 30.62 -26.08 -28.26
C THR A 678 31.00 -24.94 -27.33
N VAL A 679 32.14 -24.29 -27.59
CA VAL A 679 32.58 -23.08 -26.89
C VAL A 679 31.50 -21.99 -26.90
N GLU A 680 30.86 -21.72 -28.05
CA GLU A 680 29.86 -20.65 -28.14
C GLU A 680 28.61 -20.97 -27.30
N LYS A 681 28.19 -22.24 -27.26
CA LYS A 681 27.05 -22.67 -26.43
C LYS A 681 27.35 -22.55 -24.94
N LEU A 682 28.60 -22.80 -24.53
CA LEU A 682 29.04 -22.59 -23.15
C LEU A 682 29.15 -21.09 -22.80
N GLN A 683 29.59 -20.24 -23.74
CA GLN A 683 29.57 -18.78 -23.58
C GLN A 683 28.13 -18.26 -23.42
N GLN A 684 27.21 -18.65 -24.30
CA GLN A 684 25.78 -18.35 -24.16
C GLN A 684 25.17 -18.89 -22.85
N GLN A 685 25.67 -20.02 -22.34
CA GLN A 685 25.25 -20.55 -21.03
C GLN A 685 25.76 -19.67 -19.89
N VAL A 686 27.01 -19.19 -19.96
CA VAL A 686 27.57 -18.23 -19.00
C VAL A 686 26.76 -16.93 -19.00
N GLU A 687 26.52 -16.31 -20.16
CA GLU A 687 25.72 -15.07 -20.29
C GLU A 687 24.33 -15.22 -19.67
N LYS A 688 23.65 -16.35 -19.94
CA LYS A 688 22.33 -16.67 -19.37
C LYS A 688 22.37 -16.87 -17.86
N ILE A 689 23.49 -17.33 -17.29
CA ILE A 689 23.69 -17.45 -15.84
C ILE A 689 24.05 -16.07 -15.24
N GLU A 690 24.91 -15.28 -15.88
CA GLU A 690 25.28 -13.92 -15.45
C GLU A 690 24.06 -13.00 -15.39
N LEU A 691 23.21 -13.03 -16.41
CA LEU A 691 21.94 -12.31 -16.41
C LEU A 691 21.01 -12.79 -15.28
N ARG A 692 20.97 -14.09 -14.97
CA ARG A 692 20.16 -14.62 -13.85
C ARG A 692 20.73 -14.21 -12.49
N ILE A 693 22.05 -14.20 -12.33
CA ILE A 693 22.73 -13.69 -11.13
C ILE A 693 22.38 -12.21 -10.94
N LYS A 694 22.62 -11.36 -11.94
CA LYS A 694 22.31 -9.93 -11.90
C LYS A 694 20.85 -9.67 -11.49
N ASN A 695 19.90 -10.35 -12.13
CA ASN A 695 18.48 -10.24 -11.79
C ASN A 695 18.15 -10.71 -10.36
N THR A 696 18.81 -11.77 -9.88
CA THR A 696 18.57 -12.31 -8.52
C THR A 696 19.20 -11.43 -7.45
N SER A 697 20.38 -10.86 -7.68
CA SER A 697 21.01 -9.87 -6.80
C SER A 697 20.23 -8.56 -6.73
N LEU A 698 19.60 -8.13 -7.82
CA LEU A 698 18.67 -6.98 -7.82
C LEU A 698 17.41 -7.28 -7.00
N GLN A 699 16.82 -8.48 -7.13
CA GLN A 699 15.68 -8.92 -6.30
C GLN A 699 16.04 -9.09 -4.82
N LEU A 700 17.28 -9.51 -4.52
CA LEU A 700 17.81 -9.54 -3.16
C LEU A 700 17.87 -8.14 -2.56
N LYS A 701 18.55 -7.20 -3.24
CA LYS A 701 18.69 -5.83 -2.77
C LYS A 701 17.33 -5.16 -2.56
N ASP A 702 16.41 -5.26 -3.53
CA ASP A 702 15.07 -4.67 -3.35
C ASP A 702 14.29 -5.32 -2.19
N LYS A 703 14.51 -6.61 -1.90
CA LYS A 703 13.92 -7.27 -0.73
C LYS A 703 14.51 -6.78 0.60
N GLU A 704 15.83 -6.56 0.66
CA GLU A 704 16.56 -6.09 1.83
C GLU A 704 16.27 -4.60 2.10
N ASP A 705 16.39 -3.74 1.09
CA ASP A 705 16.04 -2.32 1.15
C ASP A 705 14.58 -2.10 1.58
N ASN A 706 13.65 -2.94 1.11
CA ASN A 706 12.22 -2.86 1.48
C ASN A 706 11.89 -3.60 2.79
N SER A 707 12.86 -4.22 3.49
CA SER A 707 12.60 -5.11 4.64
C SER A 707 11.67 -4.46 5.68
N GLN A 708 11.95 -3.22 6.06
CA GLN A 708 11.22 -2.42 7.05
C GLN A 708 10.10 -1.53 6.46
N VAL A 709 9.87 -1.55 5.14
CA VAL A 709 8.99 -0.58 4.44
C VAL A 709 7.76 -1.26 3.81
N ALA A 710 6.58 -0.68 4.03
CA ALA A 710 5.27 -1.22 3.61
C ALA A 710 4.77 -0.60 2.29
N LEU A 711 5.49 -0.88 1.19
CA LEU A 711 5.25 -0.35 -0.17
C LEU A 711 3.81 -0.46 -0.71
N SER A 712 3.02 -1.43 -0.26
CA SER A 712 1.63 -1.60 -0.71
C SER A 712 0.71 -0.49 -0.19
N THR A 713 1.00 0.07 0.99
CA THR A 713 0.12 1.05 1.65
C THR A 713 0.08 2.37 0.90
N SER A 714 1.23 2.87 0.43
CA SER A 714 1.36 4.03 -0.47
C SER A 714 0.69 3.76 -1.81
N LYS A 715 1.10 2.67 -2.49
CA LYS A 715 0.70 2.32 -3.86
C LYS A 715 -0.80 2.09 -4.06
N ILE A 716 -1.53 1.62 -3.05
CA ILE A 716 -2.96 1.27 -3.17
C ILE A 716 -3.89 2.44 -2.80
N ASN A 717 -3.40 3.44 -2.04
CA ASN A 717 -4.26 4.42 -1.38
C ASN A 717 -3.86 5.88 -1.59
N TYR A 718 -2.57 6.20 -1.72
CA TYR A 718 -2.04 7.58 -1.68
C TYR A 718 -1.33 8.02 -2.97
N ILE A 719 -0.81 7.09 -3.76
CA ILE A 719 -0.24 7.35 -5.09
C ILE A 719 -1.37 7.22 -6.13
N ASP A 720 -1.52 8.22 -7.00
CA ASP A 720 -2.42 8.16 -8.15
C ASP A 720 -2.04 6.97 -9.06
N PRO A 721 -2.94 6.01 -9.33
CA PRO A 721 -2.63 4.84 -10.13
C PRO A 721 -2.20 5.19 -11.56
N ARG A 722 -2.61 6.35 -12.10
CA ARG A 722 -2.23 6.82 -13.44
C ARG A 722 -0.74 7.10 -13.57
N LEU A 723 -0.03 7.42 -12.48
CA LEU A 723 1.44 7.48 -12.46
C LEU A 723 2.08 6.11 -12.72
N THR A 724 1.44 5.02 -12.25
CA THR A 724 1.92 3.65 -12.50
C THR A 724 1.63 3.21 -13.93
N VAL A 725 0.53 3.69 -14.52
CA VAL A 725 0.14 3.43 -15.93
C VAL A 725 1.04 4.22 -16.88
N MET A 726 1.30 5.50 -16.61
CA MET A 726 2.29 6.29 -17.34
C MET A 726 3.65 5.63 -17.28
N PHE A 727 4.12 5.21 -16.10
CA PHE A 727 5.38 4.48 -15.99
C PHE A 727 5.38 3.18 -16.81
N SER A 728 4.29 2.41 -16.77
CA SER A 728 4.13 1.18 -17.55
C SER A 728 4.29 1.42 -19.06
N LYS A 729 3.59 2.45 -19.59
CA LYS A 729 3.62 2.81 -21.02
C LYS A 729 4.97 3.45 -21.42
N LYS A 730 5.37 4.54 -20.74
CA LYS A 730 6.60 5.32 -21.00
C LYS A 730 7.90 4.50 -20.92
N PHE A 731 7.97 3.50 -20.05
CA PHE A 731 9.18 2.69 -19.83
C PHE A 731 9.12 1.28 -20.46
N ASP A 732 8.08 0.93 -21.21
CA ASP A 732 7.86 -0.43 -21.73
C ASP A 732 7.99 -1.50 -20.61
N VAL A 733 7.19 -1.33 -19.57
CA VAL A 733 7.12 -2.25 -18.42
C VAL A 733 5.70 -2.80 -18.34
N PRO A 734 5.49 -4.10 -18.64
CA PRO A 734 4.15 -4.70 -18.63
C PRO A 734 3.43 -4.50 -17.30
N ILE A 735 2.17 -4.04 -17.36
CA ILE A 735 1.43 -3.54 -16.19
C ILE A 735 1.27 -4.59 -15.08
N GLU A 736 1.25 -5.90 -15.41
CA GLU A 736 1.20 -6.98 -14.43
C GLU A 736 2.50 -7.17 -13.61
N LYS A 737 3.62 -6.54 -14.00
CA LYS A 737 4.81 -6.42 -13.16
C LYS A 737 4.65 -5.38 -12.05
N LEU A 738 3.67 -4.47 -12.20
CA LEU A 738 3.44 -3.35 -11.30
C LEU A 738 2.14 -3.54 -10.48
N PHE A 739 1.06 -4.00 -11.10
CA PHE A 739 -0.23 -4.26 -10.46
C PHE A 739 -0.62 -5.75 -10.57
N THR A 740 -0.99 -6.35 -9.43
CA THR A 740 -1.62 -7.68 -9.37
C THR A 740 -2.99 -7.67 -10.06
N LYS A 741 -3.56 -8.84 -10.43
CA LYS A 741 -4.89 -8.93 -11.07
C LYS A 741 -5.94 -8.05 -10.37
N THR A 742 -6.05 -8.16 -9.05
CA THR A 742 -6.96 -7.34 -8.21
C THR A 742 -6.67 -5.83 -8.20
N LEU A 743 -5.42 -5.41 -8.41
CA LEU A 743 -5.10 -3.99 -8.57
C LEU A 743 -5.36 -3.49 -9.99
N ARG A 744 -5.24 -4.34 -11.02
CA ARG A 744 -5.69 -3.99 -12.38
C ARG A 744 -7.22 -3.88 -12.45
N GLU A 745 -7.95 -4.76 -11.77
CA GLU A 745 -9.40 -4.67 -11.58
C GLU A 745 -9.80 -3.39 -10.83
N LYS A 746 -9.15 -3.08 -9.70
CA LYS A 746 -9.39 -1.84 -8.94
C LYS A 746 -9.12 -0.56 -9.77
N PHE A 747 -8.09 -0.59 -10.61
CA PHE A 747 -7.59 0.60 -11.32
C PHE A 747 -7.82 0.53 -12.84
N ALA A 748 -8.84 -0.21 -13.30
CA ALA A 748 -9.18 -0.32 -14.72
C ALA A 748 -9.37 1.06 -15.36
N TRP A 749 -10.11 1.94 -14.68
CA TRP A 749 -10.30 3.35 -15.05
C TRP A 749 -8.99 4.10 -15.32
N ALA A 750 -7.94 3.82 -14.55
CA ALA A 750 -6.64 4.50 -14.68
C ALA A 750 -5.77 3.89 -15.79
N ILE A 751 -5.95 2.59 -16.07
CA ILE A 751 -5.23 1.87 -17.15
C ILE A 751 -5.74 2.33 -18.52
N ASP A 752 -7.05 2.54 -18.60
CA ASP A 752 -7.77 3.05 -19.77
C ASP A 752 -7.50 4.55 -19.99
N SER A 753 -7.67 5.38 -18.95
CA SER A 753 -7.68 6.85 -19.08
C SER A 753 -6.31 7.57 -19.06
N ALA A 754 -5.18 6.88 -18.95
CA ALA A 754 -3.85 7.51 -18.84
C ALA A 754 -2.84 6.94 -19.84
N ASP A 755 -2.11 7.81 -20.52
CA ASP A 755 -1.07 7.48 -21.50
C ASP A 755 0.35 7.59 -20.92
N GLU A 756 1.37 7.48 -21.78
CA GLU A 756 2.79 7.66 -21.43
C GLU A 756 3.21 9.11 -21.10
N ASN A 757 2.37 10.09 -21.43
CA ASN A 757 2.60 11.51 -21.19
C ASN A 757 1.81 12.03 -19.97
N TRP A 758 0.91 11.23 -19.41
CA TRP A 758 0.08 11.60 -18.27
C TRP A 758 0.94 12.03 -17.08
N ARG A 759 0.61 13.21 -16.55
CA ARG A 759 1.27 13.80 -15.40
C ARG A 759 0.25 14.22 -14.37
N LEU A 760 0.68 14.19 -13.10
CA LEU A 760 -0.06 14.83 -12.01
C LEU A 760 -0.28 16.33 -12.32
N GLU A 761 0.67 16.92 -13.04
CA GLU A 761 0.66 18.30 -13.51
C GLU A 761 0.13 18.36 -14.95
N LEU A 762 -0.97 19.10 -15.16
CA LEU A 762 -1.28 19.59 -16.49
C LEU A 762 -0.18 20.56 -16.93
N LEU A 763 0.42 20.30 -18.09
CA LEU A 763 1.17 21.33 -18.81
C LEU A 763 0.17 22.35 -19.35
N GLN A 764 0.03 23.50 -18.69
CA GLN A 764 -0.49 24.70 -19.33
C GLN A 764 0.54 25.20 -20.35
N ILE A 765 0.62 24.52 -21.49
CA ILE A 765 1.03 25.19 -22.71
C ILE A 765 -0.17 26.04 -23.12
N GLU A 766 -0.19 27.30 -22.71
CA GLU A 766 -1.04 28.31 -23.34
C GLU A 766 -0.55 28.51 -24.77
N VAL A 767 -0.98 27.63 -25.68
CA VAL A 767 -0.90 27.89 -27.11
C VAL A 767 -1.85 29.05 -27.39
N ALA A 768 -1.31 30.27 -27.40
CA ALA A 768 -2.07 31.47 -27.75
C ALA A 768 -2.82 31.22 -29.08
N GLY A 769 -4.14 31.39 -29.04
CA GLY A 769 -5.05 30.64 -29.89
C GLY A 769 -4.83 30.79 -31.39
N LEU A 770 -4.71 29.65 -32.08
CA LEU A 770 -4.78 29.53 -33.53
C LEU A 770 -5.41 28.17 -33.87
N GLU A 771 -6.74 28.14 -33.98
CA GLU A 771 -7.45 26.99 -34.53
C GLU A 771 -7.10 26.84 -36.02
N VAL A 772 -6.60 25.67 -36.41
CA VAL A 772 -6.44 25.29 -37.82
C VAL A 772 -7.29 24.05 -38.07
N THR A 773 -8.54 24.29 -38.50
CA THR A 773 -9.53 23.25 -38.73
C THR A 773 -9.20 22.43 -39.98
N VAL A 774 -8.53 21.29 -39.80
CA VAL A 774 -8.27 20.33 -40.89
C VAL A 774 -9.32 19.21 -40.84
N GLY A 775 -10.36 19.35 -41.66
CA GLY A 775 -11.39 18.32 -41.81
C GLY A 775 -10.84 17.10 -42.56
N LEU A 776 -10.79 15.94 -41.89
CA LEU A 776 -10.42 14.67 -42.50
C LEU A 776 -11.58 14.10 -43.34
N PHE A 777 -11.53 14.31 -44.65
CA PHE A 777 -12.31 13.51 -45.60
C PHE A 777 -11.51 12.26 -46.00
N GLN A 778 -12.18 11.11 -46.05
CA GLN A 778 -11.56 9.79 -46.14
C GLN A 778 -11.79 9.17 -47.53
N THR A 779 -10.73 9.03 -48.33
CA THR A 779 -10.76 8.27 -49.60
C THR A 779 -9.47 7.47 -49.80
N SER A 780 -9.62 6.24 -50.30
CA SER A 780 -8.55 5.26 -50.54
C SER A 780 -7.72 5.55 -51.80
N GLY A 781 -6.42 5.22 -51.75
CA GLY A 781 -5.53 5.18 -52.93
C GLY A 781 -4.12 4.71 -52.56
N GLU A 782 -3.43 4.02 -53.49
CA GLU A 782 -2.16 3.34 -53.23
C GLU A 782 -0.96 3.94 -54.00
N VAL A 783 0.23 3.85 -53.37
CA VAL A 783 1.55 3.65 -54.00
C VAL A 783 2.29 4.82 -54.72
N SER A 784 3.51 5.06 -54.21
CA SER A 784 4.78 5.41 -54.91
C SER A 784 5.34 6.86 -54.99
N SER A 785 6.68 6.89 -54.86
CA SER A 785 7.67 7.90 -55.29
C SER A 785 7.92 9.14 -54.40
N VAL A 786 9.09 9.75 -54.60
CA VAL A 786 9.72 10.76 -53.72
C VAL A 786 10.07 12.01 -54.51
N SER A 787 9.85 13.20 -53.94
CA SER A 787 10.54 14.44 -54.37
C SER A 787 10.71 15.44 -53.22
N ILE A 788 11.57 16.44 -53.43
CA ILE A 788 12.15 17.31 -52.41
C ILE A 788 11.55 18.72 -52.46
N THR A 789 11.13 19.29 -51.33
CA THR A 789 10.95 20.77 -51.19
C THR A 789 10.93 21.26 -49.73
N SER A 790 11.91 20.89 -48.90
CA SER A 790 12.01 21.34 -47.49
C SER A 790 13.06 22.43 -47.24
N TRP A 791 12.92 23.59 -47.90
CA TRP A 791 13.77 24.78 -47.64
C TRP A 791 13.00 26.07 -47.28
N ARG A 792 11.66 26.10 -47.42
CA ARG A 792 10.85 27.28 -47.06
C ARG A 792 10.47 27.35 -45.57
N LEU A 793 10.25 26.22 -44.89
CA LEU A 793 9.89 26.21 -43.46
C LEU A 793 11.03 26.71 -42.56
N LEU A 794 12.28 26.35 -42.88
CA LEU A 794 13.44 26.73 -42.08
C LEU A 794 13.70 28.24 -42.09
N LEU A 795 13.41 28.91 -43.22
CA LEU A 795 13.59 30.36 -43.37
C LEU A 795 12.55 31.15 -42.56
N VAL A 796 11.32 30.65 -42.45
CA VAL A 796 10.25 31.28 -41.64
C VAL A 796 10.55 31.15 -40.15
N LEU A 797 11.04 29.99 -39.70
CA LEU A 797 11.42 29.78 -38.30
C LEU A 797 12.62 30.66 -37.89
N LEU A 798 13.66 30.74 -38.72
CA LEU A 798 14.86 31.52 -38.42
C LEU A 798 14.66 33.05 -38.42
N LEU A 799 13.61 33.56 -39.07
CA LEU A 799 13.26 34.99 -39.05
C LEU A 799 12.32 35.40 -37.90
N SER A 800 11.87 34.46 -37.07
CA SER A 800 10.99 34.74 -35.93
C SER A 800 11.71 35.12 -34.62
N TRP A 801 13.05 35.04 -34.58
CA TRP A 801 13.85 35.14 -33.35
C TRP A 801 14.74 36.40 -33.25
N SER A 802 14.28 37.52 -33.83
CA SER A 802 14.90 38.84 -33.63
C SER A 802 13.91 39.99 -33.94
N GLY A 803 12.97 40.30 -33.02
CA GLY A 803 12.02 41.38 -33.32
C GLY A 803 10.97 41.84 -32.29
N LEU A 804 10.78 41.23 -31.11
CA LEU A 804 9.66 41.60 -30.23
C LEU A 804 9.98 42.61 -29.10
N ASP A 805 11.20 42.64 -28.55
CA ASP A 805 11.52 43.50 -27.39
C ASP A 805 11.60 45.00 -27.71
N LEU A 806 11.70 45.38 -28.99
CA LEU A 806 11.82 46.77 -29.41
C LEU A 806 10.46 47.47 -29.65
N LEU A 807 9.38 46.72 -29.82
CA LEU A 807 8.08 47.27 -30.24
C LEU A 807 7.25 47.83 -29.07
N LEU A 808 7.32 47.20 -27.90
CA LEU A 808 6.57 47.62 -26.71
C LEU A 808 7.10 48.91 -26.06
N LEU A 809 8.40 49.17 -26.17
CA LEU A 809 9.03 50.39 -25.66
C LEU A 809 8.63 51.66 -26.43
N VAL A 810 8.35 51.54 -27.73
CA VAL A 810 7.97 52.70 -28.58
C VAL A 810 6.48 53.06 -28.40
N LEU A 811 5.60 52.06 -28.30
CA LEU A 811 4.15 52.28 -28.18
C LEU A 811 3.73 52.82 -26.80
N GLY A 812 4.52 52.57 -25.75
CA GLY A 812 4.25 53.09 -24.40
C GLY A 812 4.40 54.62 -24.25
N TRP A 813 5.18 55.27 -25.11
CA TRP A 813 5.58 56.68 -24.93
C TRP A 813 4.65 57.70 -25.64
N LEU A 814 3.76 57.24 -26.52
CA LEU A 814 2.96 58.10 -27.41
C LEU A 814 1.50 58.33 -26.98
N ARG A 815 1.10 57.96 -25.75
CA ARG A 815 -0.31 58.02 -25.32
C ARG A 815 -0.61 58.70 -23.97
N ARG A 816 0.11 59.78 -23.62
CA ARG A 816 -0.31 60.77 -22.60
C ARG A 816 0.13 62.20 -22.96
N GLY A 817 -0.77 62.98 -23.55
CA GLY A 817 -0.57 64.40 -23.86
C GLY A 817 -1.89 65.07 -24.29
N SER A 818 -2.15 66.28 -23.76
CA SER A 818 -3.44 67.02 -23.80
C SER A 818 -4.61 66.33 -23.07
N LYS A 819 -5.37 66.95 -22.14
CA LYS A 819 -6.05 68.27 -22.07
C LYS A 819 -7.30 68.32 -22.96
N HIS A 820 -8.48 68.80 -22.55
CA HIS A 820 -9.05 69.32 -21.27
C HIS A 820 -10.62 69.19 -21.37
N THR A 821 -11.55 69.65 -20.50
CA THR A 821 -11.59 70.59 -19.35
C THR A 821 -12.87 70.36 -18.48
N ARG A 822 -12.89 70.95 -17.28
CA ARG A 822 -14.04 71.61 -16.56
C ARG A 822 -15.11 70.84 -15.74
N ASP A 823 -15.34 71.44 -14.56
CA ASP A 823 -16.58 71.69 -13.79
C ASP A 823 -17.40 70.51 -13.19
N SER A 824 -17.95 70.56 -11.95
CA SER A 824 -17.81 71.54 -10.84
C SER A 824 -18.38 71.00 -9.48
N GLY A 825 -18.07 71.67 -8.34
CA GLY A 825 -18.66 71.46 -6.99
C GLY A 825 -17.69 70.84 -5.95
N THR A 826 -17.22 71.50 -4.87
CA THR A 826 -17.85 72.07 -3.63
C THR A 826 -18.22 71.01 -2.56
N ASP A 827 -17.82 71.06 -1.27
CA ASP A 827 -17.00 72.04 -0.51
C ASP A 827 -16.37 71.48 0.81
N GLY A 828 -15.22 72.07 1.21
CA GLY A 828 -14.75 72.32 2.61
C GLY A 828 -14.19 71.20 3.51
N VAL A 829 -13.47 71.47 4.62
CA VAL A 829 -12.84 72.73 5.14
C VAL A 829 -11.82 72.40 6.29
N SER A 830 -10.83 73.28 6.56
CA SER A 830 -9.85 73.33 7.70
C SER A 830 -8.81 72.19 7.84
N ASP A 831 -7.47 72.42 7.91
CA ASP A 831 -6.57 73.12 8.88
C ASP A 831 -6.15 72.23 10.09
N SER A 832 -4.92 72.27 10.64
CA SER A 832 -3.82 73.27 10.51
C SER A 832 -2.38 72.72 10.66
N ARG A 833 -1.39 73.61 10.42
CA ARG A 833 0.09 73.46 10.38
C ARG A 833 0.79 72.98 11.68
N THR A 834 2.00 72.42 11.52
CA THR A 834 3.31 73.07 11.89
C THR A 834 4.52 72.38 11.22
N ASP A 835 5.66 73.07 11.17
CA ASP A 835 6.82 72.80 10.31
C ASP A 835 8.01 72.11 11.04
N SER A 836 8.92 71.46 10.28
CA SER A 836 10.38 71.73 10.32
C SER A 836 11.22 70.92 9.30
N ASP A 837 11.79 71.65 8.33
CA ASP A 837 13.19 71.59 7.85
C ASP A 837 13.87 70.35 7.19
N THR A 838 14.18 70.60 5.91
CA THR A 838 15.52 70.51 5.26
C THR A 838 16.03 69.24 4.53
N SER A 839 15.98 69.37 3.19
CA SER A 839 17.08 69.16 2.23
C SER A 839 17.43 67.74 1.73
N GLY A 840 17.60 67.59 0.40
CA GLY A 840 17.98 66.30 -0.19
C GLY A 840 17.84 66.05 -1.71
N GLY A 841 17.94 67.07 -2.58
CA GLY A 841 18.27 66.85 -4.01
C GLY A 841 17.14 66.65 -5.05
N GLY A 842 17.01 67.62 -5.94
CA GLY A 842 16.66 67.45 -7.38
C GLY A 842 17.74 68.16 -8.22
N GLY A 843 17.86 68.01 -9.54
CA GLY A 843 17.09 67.26 -10.54
C GLY A 843 18.03 66.67 -11.64
N HIS A 844 17.56 66.12 -12.78
CA HIS A 844 17.14 66.84 -14.01
C HIS A 844 18.22 67.82 -14.57
N LEU A 845 18.60 67.84 -15.87
CA LEU A 845 17.96 67.28 -17.08
C LEU A 845 18.94 67.20 -18.31
N ARG A 846 18.88 66.13 -19.12
CA ARG A 846 19.41 66.01 -20.53
C ARG A 846 20.94 66.25 -20.73
N GLU A 847 21.60 65.95 -21.86
CA GLU A 847 21.20 65.61 -23.25
C GLU A 847 22.24 64.70 -23.98
N GLN A 848 22.07 64.46 -25.29
CA GLN A 848 23.04 63.92 -26.29
C GLN A 848 23.38 62.41 -26.36
N THR A 849 22.67 61.74 -27.27
CA THR A 849 23.13 60.87 -28.37
C THR A 849 24.54 60.24 -28.43
N TRP A 850 24.55 58.93 -28.75
CA TRP A 850 25.52 58.18 -29.60
C TRP A 850 27.03 58.24 -29.30
N LEU A 851 27.58 57.16 -28.69
CA LEU A 851 28.63 56.29 -29.27
C LEU A 851 29.19 55.29 -28.23
N LEU A 852 29.03 53.97 -28.48
CA LEU A 852 30.06 52.93 -28.27
C LEU A 852 29.53 51.53 -28.63
N LEU A 853 29.65 51.18 -29.92
CA LEU A 853 29.76 49.78 -30.35
C LEU A 853 31.19 49.26 -30.05
N LEU A 854 31.34 47.93 -30.02
CA LEU A 854 32.57 47.14 -29.79
C LEU A 854 32.86 46.79 -28.31
N GLY A 855 32.40 45.59 -27.90
CA GLY A 855 32.70 45.01 -26.60
C GLY A 855 32.33 43.52 -26.52
N LEU A 856 33.26 42.64 -26.90
CA LEU A 856 33.26 41.18 -26.68
C LEU A 856 32.04 40.37 -27.17
N HIS A 857 32.22 39.75 -28.34
CA HIS A 857 31.40 38.66 -28.86
C HIS A 857 32.19 37.33 -28.77
N ARG A 858 31.48 36.19 -28.79
CA ARG A 858 31.98 34.80 -28.56
C ARG A 858 32.16 34.43 -27.06
N ALA A 859 32.00 33.17 -26.65
CA ALA A 859 31.81 31.93 -27.43
C ALA A 859 30.72 31.01 -26.85
N ALA A 860 30.07 30.25 -27.73
CA ALA A 860 29.29 29.05 -27.39
C ALA A 860 29.37 28.05 -28.56
N VAL A 861 29.41 26.74 -28.25
CA VAL A 861 29.35 25.59 -29.19
C VAL A 861 30.62 25.49 -30.10
N ARG A 862 31.32 24.34 -30.18
CA ARG A 862 30.81 23.05 -30.66
C ARG A 862 31.61 21.82 -30.17
N VAL A 863 30.93 20.68 -30.17
CA VAL A 863 31.43 19.31 -29.93
C VAL A 863 32.02 18.71 -31.22
N VAL A 864 32.93 17.71 -31.14
CA VAL A 864 32.94 16.45 -31.95
C VAL A 864 34.21 15.58 -31.72
N LEU A 865 33.98 14.28 -31.48
CA LEU A 865 34.79 13.05 -31.70
C LEU A 865 36.33 13.07 -31.77
N GLY A 866 37.01 12.06 -31.20
CA GLY A 866 38.33 11.63 -31.73
C GLY A 866 39.26 10.79 -30.84
N ARG A 867 39.05 9.46 -30.81
CA ARG A 867 40.02 8.35 -30.57
C ARG A 867 41.49 8.60 -30.10
N CYS A 868 41.89 7.70 -29.19
CA CYS A 868 43.19 6.99 -29.10
C CYS A 868 44.39 7.57 -28.30
N SER A 869 45.19 6.61 -27.82
CA SER A 869 46.61 6.67 -27.45
C SER A 869 47.06 7.27 -26.10
N HIS A 870 47.59 6.38 -25.26
CA HIS A 870 48.72 6.55 -24.32
C HIS A 870 48.64 7.64 -23.21
N GLY A 871 49.09 7.39 -21.98
CA GLY A 871 49.61 6.15 -21.40
C GLY A 871 50.36 6.38 -20.08
N GLY A 872 50.30 5.41 -19.16
CA GLY A 872 50.95 5.48 -17.84
C GLY A 872 50.37 6.53 -16.89
N CYS A 873 50.88 6.73 -15.68
CA CYS A 873 51.64 5.85 -14.77
C CYS A 873 51.86 6.62 -13.44
N LEU A 874 52.23 5.92 -12.35
CA LEU A 874 52.68 6.46 -11.05
C LEU A 874 51.57 7.22 -10.25
N SER A 875 51.25 6.99 -8.97
CA SER A 875 51.90 6.48 -7.74
C SER A 875 52.30 7.58 -6.75
N GLY A 876 52.05 7.33 -5.46
CA GLY A 876 52.19 8.28 -4.34
C GLY A 876 50.90 8.20 -3.49
N VAL A 877 50.86 7.73 -2.24
CA VAL A 877 51.78 7.85 -1.09
C VAL A 877 51.97 9.33 -0.70
N GLY A 878 51.57 9.79 0.48
CA GLY A 878 50.84 9.10 1.57
C GLY A 878 50.97 9.90 2.88
N TRP A 879 50.66 9.26 4.03
CA TRP A 879 50.86 9.81 5.40
C TRP A 879 49.96 11.06 5.68
N GLY A 880 49.75 11.53 6.91
CA GLY A 880 50.08 11.02 8.24
C GLY A 880 50.04 12.16 9.28
N GLY A 881 49.59 11.88 10.51
CA GLY A 881 49.44 12.89 11.58
C GLY A 881 47.98 13.35 11.80
N SER A 882 47.41 13.59 13.00
CA SER A 882 47.66 13.24 14.41
C SER A 882 47.53 14.47 15.33
N TRP A 883 46.69 14.32 16.38
CA TRP A 883 46.43 15.24 17.52
C TRP A 883 45.55 16.47 17.18
N SER A 884 44.51 16.82 17.96
CA SER A 884 44.44 17.34 19.36
C SER A 884 44.88 18.81 19.45
N TRP A 885 44.20 19.74 20.14
CA TRP A 885 43.41 19.57 21.38
C TRP A 885 42.19 20.53 21.46
N SER A 886 41.56 20.66 22.64
CA SER A 886 40.43 21.56 22.92
C SER A 886 40.82 23.00 23.26
N SER A 887 39.88 23.96 23.14
CA SER A 887 39.29 24.71 24.28
C SER A 887 38.73 26.09 23.92
N SER A 888 37.58 26.42 24.55
CA SER A 888 37.07 27.75 24.94
C SER A 888 36.88 28.88 23.91
N GLY A 889 35.67 29.46 23.92
CA GLY A 889 35.24 30.62 23.13
C GLY A 889 33.74 30.86 23.31
#